data_AF-A0A0N1CUN9-F1
#
_entry.id   AF-A0A0N1CUN9-F1
#
_cell.length_a   1.000
_cell.length_b   1.000
_cell.length_c   1.000
_cell.angle_alpha   90.00
_cell.angle_beta   90.00
_cell.angle_gamma   90.00
#
_symmetry.space_group_name_H-M   'P 1'
#
loop_
_entity.id
_entity.type
_entity.pdbx_description
1 polymer ?
#
loop_
_entity_poly.entity_id
_entity_poly.type
_entity_poly.pdbx_seq_one_letter_code
_entity_poly.pdbx_strand_id
1 'polypeptide(L)'
;MSAELTLGAEEELHLIDLETGRLSARAPHLLTRLPADRYGAELQRTTIETNVPVVTTLDDLRREILTLRRDLVEVTTAEGLAIGAVGTAPRSEFADFELTTSGRYGRMHEQYRLLVDEQLICGLQIHVGVADRDLAVQIAGRIAPVLPALLALSASSPYWNGQDTGYASIRSLIWQRWPSAGATGPMADAAEYDRLLADLIASGVIADSGMAYFDVRPSSHAPTLELRTCDACPLVDDAVLIAGLYRAAVRRAETDVEAGRPAEHRAAPLHRAAMWQAARSGLGGELLDLEQHPSRLPAAEAVRQLVARLRPQLEEFGDWQTVSDLAEATLARGNSADRQRAAFAERGRLDDVVDLVVRETHGPAAGLDAPAPTLVGYRFRAGDEAIGPGLHPRPAYRDVAGFFQELGATEAHARSVARDAWCERAGLGFGVGGDHRAFHCDLVPRIVTRHEWSRLEAGLTQRARAIEAFLRDAYGERRVVADGVLSHEQVVGAAGWRDEATRLPADAVRAAVQGFDLVRDELGGWRVLEDNVRAPSGAAFSLAVRRLLAEGGPDAPRPAGVLDPTSVFAVLRATLLAHAAPPRGGGDPVGAVLSEGPTSPAWYEHRTLAEGAGLLLLQADDVEVEEARVVERRTGTVVDALYLRLDRELVDVHAPHDPLLGEHLMDGAAAGGVLLANAPGNGLADDKAMYCAVPDLIWYYLGERPLLEAVPTYRAGAPAERLAVLDRVGERVTKPVDGEGGRGVLIGPSASAAVVAERRAEIARDPSGWVAQEVVRLSSHPTLTATGLQPRHVDLRCFVYLTGTGAGESVLADLGLTRVAPEGSMIVNSSQGGGAKDTWIVGG
;
A
#
# COMPACT_ATOMS: atom_id res chain seq x y z
N MET A 1 -23.13 -1.71 46.96
CA MET A 1 -22.51 -0.38 47.08
C MET A 1 -21.97 -0.10 45.69
N SER A 2 -22.59 0.83 44.96
CA SER A 2 -22.28 1.07 43.55
C SER A 2 -20.91 1.72 43.40
N ALA A 3 -20.20 1.40 42.33
CA ALA A 3 -18.98 2.08 41.92
C ALA A 3 -19.20 3.62 41.87
N GLU A 4 -18.20 4.39 42.31
CA GLU A 4 -18.24 5.86 42.16
C GLU A 4 -18.03 6.29 40.68
N LEU A 5 -17.54 5.36 39.82
CA LEU A 5 -17.38 5.52 38.36
C LEU A 5 -16.60 6.78 37.98
N THR A 6 -15.71 7.19 38.87
CA THR A 6 -14.70 8.22 38.66
C THR A 6 -13.69 7.76 37.61
N LEU A 7 -12.98 8.72 37.03
CA LEU A 7 -11.98 8.53 36.00
C LEU A 7 -10.60 8.95 36.51
N GLY A 8 -9.58 8.21 36.11
CA GLY A 8 -8.18 8.61 36.15
C GLY A 8 -7.49 8.16 34.86
N ALA A 9 -6.37 8.76 34.53
CA ALA A 9 -5.57 8.37 33.38
C ALA A 9 -4.09 8.54 33.65
N GLU A 10 -3.29 7.62 33.09
CA GLU A 10 -1.84 7.70 33.07
C GLU A 10 -1.39 7.69 31.61
N GLU A 11 -0.58 8.69 31.21
CA GLU A 11 0.01 8.73 29.87
C GLU A 11 1.52 8.60 29.95
N GLU A 12 2.07 7.61 29.25
CA GLU A 12 3.51 7.50 29.01
C GLU A 12 3.87 8.31 27.75
N LEU A 13 4.87 9.19 27.85
CA LEU A 13 5.24 10.15 26.81
C LEU A 13 6.72 10.00 26.45
N HIS A 14 7.02 9.80 25.18
CA HIS A 14 8.40 9.79 24.68
C HIS A 14 9.01 11.20 24.70
N LEU A 15 10.27 11.32 25.10
CA LEU A 15 11.07 12.53 24.93
C LEU A 15 11.86 12.46 23.62
N ILE A 16 11.65 13.44 22.76
CA ILE A 16 12.23 13.54 21.42
C ILE A 16 13.14 14.77 21.38
N ASP A 17 14.36 14.58 20.91
CA ASP A 17 15.28 15.67 20.58
C ASP A 17 14.89 16.30 19.24
N LEU A 18 14.62 17.61 19.23
CA LEU A 18 14.07 18.28 18.03
C LEU A 18 15.09 18.48 16.91
N GLU A 19 16.39 18.43 17.20
CA GLU A 19 17.44 18.57 16.18
C GLU A 19 17.62 17.25 15.43
N THR A 20 17.58 16.13 16.14
CA THR A 20 17.86 14.80 15.59
C THR A 20 16.62 13.96 15.30
N GLY A 21 15.48 14.31 15.90
CA GLY A 21 14.24 13.54 15.87
C GLY A 21 14.30 12.20 16.63
N ARG A 22 15.37 11.96 17.41
CA ARG A 22 15.60 10.71 18.17
C ARG A 22 15.13 10.83 19.61
N LEU A 23 15.03 9.68 20.29
CA LEU A 23 14.72 9.64 21.72
C LEU A 23 15.83 10.27 22.57
N SER A 24 15.45 10.94 23.65
CA SER A 24 16.37 11.63 24.56
C SER A 24 16.28 11.10 25.98
N ALA A 25 17.38 10.56 26.51
CA ALA A 25 17.46 9.96 27.85
C ALA A 25 17.52 10.99 29.02
N ARG A 26 16.90 12.17 28.83
CA ARG A 26 16.94 13.31 29.77
C ARG A 26 15.74 13.36 30.73
N ALA A 27 14.83 12.37 30.73
CA ALA A 27 13.65 12.38 31.62
C ALA A 27 14.01 12.56 33.10
N PRO A 28 15.02 11.87 33.68
CA PRO A 28 15.35 12.04 35.09
C PRO A 28 15.76 13.47 35.47
N HIS A 29 16.35 14.21 34.52
CA HIS A 29 16.72 15.60 34.74
C HIS A 29 15.49 16.52 34.75
N LEU A 30 14.59 16.33 33.80
CA LEU A 30 13.36 17.14 33.67
C LEU A 30 12.42 16.93 34.86
N LEU A 31 12.28 15.69 35.33
CA LEU A 31 11.43 15.35 36.47
C LEU A 31 11.81 16.08 37.77
N THR A 32 13.06 16.52 37.93
CA THR A 32 13.47 17.34 39.09
C THR A 32 12.79 18.72 39.16
N ARG A 33 12.20 19.17 38.05
CA ARG A 33 11.53 20.47 37.90
C ARG A 33 10.01 20.36 37.95
N LEU A 34 9.48 19.14 38.09
CA LEU A 34 8.06 18.83 38.00
C LEU A 34 7.55 18.24 39.33
N PRO A 35 6.26 18.42 39.63
CA PRO A 35 5.65 17.86 40.83
C PRO A 35 5.57 16.32 40.77
N ALA A 36 6.24 15.65 41.71
CA ALA A 36 6.41 14.19 41.71
C ALA A 36 5.11 13.38 41.91
N ASP A 37 4.03 14.01 42.36
CA ASP A 37 2.70 13.41 42.46
C ASP A 37 1.95 13.38 41.11
N ARG A 38 2.41 14.16 40.13
CA ARG A 38 1.79 14.25 38.80
C ARG A 38 2.68 13.73 37.67
N TYR A 39 3.99 13.64 37.89
CA TYR A 39 4.97 13.23 36.89
C TYR A 39 5.89 12.14 37.44
N GLY A 40 5.92 11.01 36.76
CA GLY A 40 6.66 9.81 37.14
C GLY A 40 7.85 9.51 36.24
N ALA A 41 8.86 8.83 36.81
CA ALA A 41 9.93 8.22 36.04
C ALA A 41 9.52 6.82 35.60
N GLU A 42 9.83 6.49 34.34
CA GLU A 42 9.57 5.18 33.77
C GLU A 42 10.80 4.26 33.76
N LEU A 43 10.58 2.99 33.35
CA LEU A 43 11.66 2.02 33.08
C LEU A 43 12.77 2.63 32.21
N GLN A 44 12.36 3.41 31.21
CA GLN A 44 13.24 4.06 30.25
C GLN A 44 13.51 5.51 30.64
N ARG A 45 14.77 5.93 30.52
CA ARG A 45 15.17 7.33 30.74
C ARG A 45 14.66 8.30 29.66
N THR A 46 14.05 7.75 28.61
CA THR A 46 13.50 8.46 27.46
C THR A 46 12.00 8.72 27.58
N THR A 47 11.36 8.33 28.69
CA THR A 47 9.91 8.40 28.87
C THR A 47 9.56 9.13 30.16
N ILE A 48 8.50 9.92 30.12
CA ILE A 48 7.87 10.54 31.29
C ILE A 48 6.44 10.03 31.39
N GLU A 49 6.03 9.59 32.57
CA GLU A 49 4.64 9.27 32.87
C GLU A 49 3.93 10.51 33.44
N THR A 50 2.70 10.75 33.02
CA THR A 50 1.82 11.77 33.60
C THR A 50 0.64 11.12 34.29
N ASN A 51 0.24 11.65 35.44
CA ASN A 51 -0.82 11.11 36.28
C ASN A 51 -1.94 12.14 36.42
N VAL A 52 -3.11 11.83 35.86
CA VAL A 52 -4.32 12.67 35.96
C VAL A 52 -4.97 12.45 37.34
N PRO A 53 -5.31 13.52 38.08
CA PRO A 53 -6.07 13.38 39.32
C PRO A 53 -7.44 12.74 39.08
N VAL A 54 -8.05 12.21 40.14
CA VAL A 54 -9.40 11.62 40.03
C VAL A 54 -10.42 12.68 39.62
N VAL A 55 -11.11 12.45 38.50
CA VAL A 55 -12.15 13.32 37.94
C VAL A 55 -13.48 12.57 37.76
N THR A 56 -14.57 13.29 37.54
CA THR A 56 -15.92 12.70 37.38
C THR A 56 -16.50 12.88 35.99
N THR A 57 -15.95 13.79 35.18
CA THR A 57 -16.45 14.10 33.83
C THR A 57 -15.37 13.91 32.76
N LEU A 58 -15.78 13.62 31.53
CA LEU A 58 -14.87 13.57 30.39
C LEU A 58 -14.25 14.94 30.07
N ASP A 59 -14.97 16.04 30.33
CA ASP A 59 -14.46 17.40 30.13
C ASP A 59 -13.33 17.75 31.10
N ASP A 60 -13.44 17.34 32.37
CA ASP A 60 -12.38 17.52 33.35
C ASP A 60 -11.17 16.64 33.02
N LEU A 61 -11.38 15.37 32.61
CA LEU A 61 -10.31 14.49 32.11
C LEU A 61 -9.56 15.14 30.96
N ARG A 62 -10.28 15.64 29.95
CA ARG A 62 -9.72 16.33 28.79
C ARG A 62 -8.87 17.53 29.20
N ARG A 63 -9.36 18.35 30.14
CA ARG A 63 -8.67 19.56 30.62
C ARG A 63 -7.40 19.24 31.39
N GLU A 64 -7.42 18.19 32.22
CA GLU A 64 -6.27 17.77 33.00
C GLU A 64 -5.16 17.19 32.12
N ILE A 65 -5.51 16.36 31.12
CA ILE A 65 -4.52 15.85 30.15
C ILE A 65 -3.83 17.02 29.42
N LEU A 66 -4.61 17.98 28.90
CA LEU A 66 -4.05 19.17 28.23
C LEU A 66 -3.14 19.99 29.16
N THR A 67 -3.52 20.11 30.43
CA THR A 67 -2.72 20.83 31.43
C THR A 67 -1.39 20.12 31.66
N LEU A 68 -1.41 18.82 31.91
CA LEU A 68 -0.21 18.01 32.14
C LEU A 68 0.77 18.09 30.97
N ARG A 69 0.25 17.98 29.73
CA ARG A 69 1.05 18.09 28.51
C ARG A 69 1.61 19.49 28.31
N ARG A 70 0.82 20.55 28.53
CA ARG A 70 1.31 21.94 28.40
C ARG A 70 2.47 22.22 29.34
N ASP A 71 2.35 21.79 30.60
CA ASP A 71 3.38 21.99 31.61
C ASP A 71 4.68 21.24 31.21
N LEU A 72 4.57 20.05 30.63
CA LEU A 72 5.72 19.34 30.05
C LEU A 72 6.33 20.05 28.84
N VAL A 73 5.49 20.50 27.90
CA VAL A 73 5.93 21.23 26.70
C VAL A 73 6.73 22.47 27.08
N GLU A 74 6.30 23.22 28.10
CA GLU A 74 7.02 24.37 28.61
C GLU A 74 8.43 23.99 29.11
N VAL A 75 8.53 22.91 29.88
CA VAL A 75 9.81 22.44 30.43
C VAL A 75 10.73 21.83 29.38
N THR A 76 10.20 21.09 28.39
CA THR A 76 11.00 20.44 27.36
C THR A 76 11.50 21.42 26.29
N THR A 77 10.66 22.38 25.89
CA THR A 77 11.00 23.35 24.82
C THR A 77 12.24 24.17 25.18
N ALA A 78 12.42 24.51 26.45
CA ALA A 78 13.59 25.23 26.95
C ALA A 78 14.92 24.46 26.75
N GLU A 79 14.87 23.15 26.55
CA GLU A 79 16.02 22.25 26.40
C GLU A 79 16.20 21.73 24.96
N GLY A 80 15.42 22.24 24.00
CA GLY A 80 15.41 21.72 22.62
C GLY A 80 14.75 20.35 22.48
N LEU A 81 13.88 19.98 23.42
CA LEU A 81 13.18 18.70 23.45
C LEU A 81 11.67 18.88 23.24
N ALA A 82 11.01 17.82 22.82
CA ALA A 82 9.56 17.71 22.71
C ALA A 82 9.06 16.39 23.33
N ILE A 83 7.78 16.37 23.72
CA ILE A 83 7.05 15.14 24.06
C ILE A 83 6.31 14.57 22.85
N GLY A 84 6.18 13.25 22.78
CA GLY A 84 5.35 12.52 21.83
C GLY A 84 4.51 11.43 22.49
N ALA A 85 3.18 11.54 22.41
CA ALA A 85 2.23 10.57 22.97
C ALA A 85 1.87 9.49 21.95
N VAL A 86 2.80 8.59 21.64
CA VAL A 86 2.61 7.50 20.66
C VAL A 86 3.10 6.18 21.22
N GLY A 87 2.54 5.06 20.76
CA GLY A 87 2.89 3.73 21.24
C GLY A 87 4.37 3.36 21.04
N THR A 88 5.01 3.88 20.01
CA THR A 88 6.44 3.83 19.75
C THR A 88 6.88 5.13 19.07
N ALA A 89 8.06 5.64 19.43
CA ALA A 89 8.62 6.79 18.73
C ALA A 89 8.94 6.42 17.26
N PRO A 90 8.56 7.25 16.26
CA PRO A 90 8.73 6.92 14.85
C PRO A 90 10.19 6.62 14.45
N ARG A 91 11.13 7.33 15.09
CA ARG A 91 12.57 7.18 14.94
C ARG A 91 13.19 6.70 16.26
N SER A 92 12.77 5.51 16.69
CA SER A 92 13.43 4.74 17.76
C SER A 92 14.46 3.81 17.14
N GLU A 93 15.62 3.64 17.77
CA GLU A 93 16.63 2.64 17.43
C GLU A 93 16.98 1.82 18.67
N PHE A 94 17.44 0.56 18.50
CA PHE A 94 17.93 -0.27 19.60
C PHE A 94 19.02 0.42 20.46
N ALA A 95 19.82 1.31 19.86
CA ALA A 95 20.85 2.05 20.56
C ALA A 95 20.31 3.14 21.50
N ASP A 96 19.04 3.54 21.35
CA ASP A 96 18.40 4.55 22.20
C ASP A 96 17.99 4.00 23.58
N PHE A 97 18.26 2.71 23.82
CA PHE A 97 17.89 2.00 25.03
C PHE A 97 18.81 2.34 26.20
N GLU A 98 18.39 3.30 27.04
CA GLU A 98 19.04 3.61 28.30
C GLU A 98 18.10 3.39 29.49
N LEU A 99 18.35 2.30 30.24
CA LEU A 99 17.57 1.94 31.42
C LEU A 99 17.79 2.92 32.57
N THR A 100 16.71 3.19 33.32
CA THR A 100 16.82 3.83 34.63
C THR A 100 17.60 2.90 35.57
N THR A 101 18.71 3.39 36.13
CA THR A 101 19.54 2.63 37.08
C THR A 101 18.86 2.53 38.44
N SER A 102 17.89 1.62 38.57
CA SER A 102 17.31 1.20 39.84
C SER A 102 17.54 -0.30 40.06
N GLY A 103 17.64 -0.74 41.32
CA GLY A 103 17.89 -2.15 41.64
C GLY A 103 16.82 -3.12 41.14
N ARG A 104 15.59 -2.65 40.89
CA ARG A 104 14.50 -3.45 40.30
C ARG A 104 14.73 -3.71 38.81
N TYR A 105 15.14 -2.68 38.07
CA TYR A 105 15.26 -2.76 36.61
C TYR A 105 16.49 -3.55 36.14
N GLY A 106 17.60 -3.50 36.89
CA GLY A 106 18.76 -4.36 36.62
C GLY A 106 18.42 -5.86 36.69
N ARG A 107 17.58 -6.26 37.66
CA ARG A 107 17.10 -7.65 37.79
C ARG A 107 16.16 -8.05 36.65
N MET A 108 15.28 -7.14 36.23
CA MET A 108 14.41 -7.40 35.08
C MET A 108 15.23 -7.63 33.80
N HIS A 109 16.26 -6.81 33.56
CA HIS A 109 17.13 -6.96 32.39
C HIS A 109 17.89 -8.31 32.39
N GLU A 110 18.38 -8.78 33.54
CA GLU A 110 19.01 -10.10 33.65
C GLU A 110 18.02 -11.24 33.36
N GLN A 111 16.79 -11.13 33.87
CA GLN A 111 15.80 -12.20 33.83
C GLN A 111 15.05 -12.30 32.49
N TYR A 112 14.69 -11.16 31.88
CA TYR A 112 13.79 -11.12 30.71
C TYR A 112 14.49 -10.71 29.40
N ARG A 113 15.75 -10.23 29.47
CA ARG A 113 16.65 -10.00 28.33
C ARG A 113 15.98 -9.18 27.22
N LEU A 114 15.86 -9.74 26.01
CA LEU A 114 15.33 -9.11 24.80
C LEU A 114 14.01 -8.36 25.03
N LEU A 115 13.12 -8.88 25.89
CA LEU A 115 11.84 -8.22 26.18
C LEU A 115 12.01 -6.88 26.87
N VAL A 116 13.03 -6.75 27.71
CA VAL A 116 13.41 -5.47 28.30
C VAL A 116 14.00 -4.59 27.21
N ASP A 117 14.98 -5.08 26.43
CA ASP A 117 15.68 -4.31 25.39
C ASP A 117 14.75 -3.72 24.30
N GLU A 118 13.58 -4.33 24.09
CA GLU A 118 12.58 -3.88 23.11
C GLU A 118 11.45 -3.04 23.73
N GLN A 119 11.48 -2.81 25.05
CA GLN A 119 10.47 -2.09 25.84
C GLN A 119 10.63 -0.56 25.74
N LEU A 120 10.68 -0.02 24.52
CA LEU A 120 10.61 1.42 24.20
C LEU A 120 9.21 1.78 23.71
N ILE A 121 8.21 1.43 24.51
CA ILE A 121 6.79 1.59 24.17
C ILE A 121 6.10 2.48 25.19
N CYS A 122 5.08 3.21 24.77
CA CYS A 122 4.29 4.10 25.63
C CYS A 122 2.78 3.76 25.57
N GLY A 123 2.14 3.57 26.71
CA GLY A 123 0.71 3.29 26.83
C GLY A 123 -0.16 4.48 27.26
N LEU A 124 -1.45 4.37 26.97
CA LEU A 124 -2.51 5.10 27.66
C LEU A 124 -3.20 4.13 28.62
N GLN A 125 -3.23 4.50 29.90
CA GLN A 125 -3.85 3.70 30.95
C GLN A 125 -5.06 4.46 31.49
N ILE A 126 -6.23 3.82 31.56
CA ILE A 126 -7.46 4.44 32.06
C ILE A 126 -7.94 3.70 33.30
N HIS A 127 -8.20 4.46 34.36
CA HIS A 127 -8.75 3.98 35.62
C HIS A 127 -10.23 4.34 35.73
N VAL A 128 -11.07 3.36 36.05
CA VAL A 128 -12.47 3.60 36.42
C VAL A 128 -12.67 3.14 37.86
N GLY A 129 -13.18 4.03 38.72
CA GLY A 129 -13.46 3.70 40.13
C GLY A 129 -14.46 2.55 40.26
N VAL A 130 -14.11 1.51 41.03
CA VAL A 130 -14.97 0.35 41.33
C VAL A 130 -14.90 0.09 42.83
N ALA A 131 -16.05 0.13 43.50
CA ALA A 131 -16.13 0.13 44.96
C ALA A 131 -15.78 -1.22 45.61
N ASP A 132 -15.80 -2.31 44.84
CA ASP A 132 -15.62 -3.67 45.33
C ASP A 132 -14.65 -4.45 44.42
N ARG A 133 -13.72 -5.19 45.04
CA ARG A 133 -12.65 -5.88 44.32
C ARG A 133 -13.12 -7.16 43.64
N ASP A 134 -14.10 -7.86 44.22
CA ASP A 134 -14.71 -9.03 43.59
C ASP A 134 -15.48 -8.59 42.33
N LEU A 135 -16.20 -7.48 42.44
CA LEU A 135 -16.87 -6.83 41.31
C LEU A 135 -15.87 -6.41 40.22
N ALA A 136 -14.71 -5.82 40.59
CA ALA A 136 -13.68 -5.44 39.61
C ALA A 136 -13.18 -6.66 38.82
N VAL A 137 -12.92 -7.79 39.48
CA VAL A 137 -12.49 -9.04 38.81
C VAL A 137 -13.59 -9.58 37.87
N GLN A 138 -14.84 -9.59 38.33
CA GLN A 138 -15.96 -10.04 37.49
C GLN A 138 -16.19 -9.14 36.28
N ILE A 139 -16.02 -7.82 36.43
CA ILE A 139 -16.11 -6.86 35.33
C ILE A 139 -14.97 -7.08 34.32
N ALA A 140 -13.74 -7.26 34.79
CA ALA A 140 -12.56 -7.45 33.93
C ALA A 140 -12.79 -8.56 32.89
N GLY A 141 -13.35 -9.70 33.31
CA GLY A 141 -13.66 -10.82 32.43
C GLY A 141 -14.80 -10.57 31.43
N ARG A 142 -15.72 -9.66 31.73
CA ARG A 142 -16.90 -9.33 30.89
C ARG A 142 -16.60 -8.30 29.82
N ILE A 143 -15.61 -7.43 30.03
CA ILE A 143 -15.26 -6.37 29.08
C ILE A 143 -14.23 -6.78 28.04
N ALA A 144 -13.66 -7.98 28.13
CA ALA A 144 -12.69 -8.50 27.15
C ALA A 144 -13.14 -8.34 25.67
N PRO A 145 -14.41 -8.57 25.29
CA PRO A 145 -14.87 -8.36 23.91
C PRO A 145 -14.74 -6.93 23.38
N VAL A 146 -14.70 -5.89 24.24
CA VAL A 146 -14.59 -4.49 23.81
C VAL A 146 -13.15 -4.04 23.58
N LEU A 147 -12.17 -4.73 24.17
CA LEU A 147 -10.76 -4.32 24.15
C LEU A 147 -10.14 -4.22 22.74
N PRO A 148 -10.44 -5.11 21.78
CA PRO A 148 -9.93 -4.97 20.41
C PRO A 148 -10.33 -3.64 19.74
N ALA A 149 -11.56 -3.15 19.98
CA ALA A 149 -12.00 -1.87 19.42
C ALA A 149 -11.28 -0.69 20.07
N LEU A 150 -11.05 -0.73 21.39
CA LEU A 150 -10.28 0.30 22.09
C LEU A 150 -8.82 0.33 21.63
N LEU A 151 -8.21 -0.85 21.41
CA LEU A 151 -6.88 -0.94 20.83
C LEU A 151 -6.83 -0.31 19.44
N ALA A 152 -7.78 -0.66 18.57
CA ALA A 152 -7.85 -0.14 17.20
C ALA A 152 -8.01 1.39 17.16
N LEU A 153 -8.81 1.97 18.07
CA LEU A 153 -8.95 3.41 18.24
C LEU A 153 -7.64 4.08 18.71
N SER A 154 -6.94 3.46 19.66
CA SER A 154 -5.70 4.01 20.24
C SER A 154 -4.46 3.85 19.36
N ALA A 155 -4.48 2.93 18.38
CA ALA A 155 -3.28 2.49 17.69
C ALA A 155 -2.48 3.65 17.07
N SER A 156 -1.22 3.76 17.50
CA SER A 156 -0.36 4.91 17.21
C SER A 156 1.12 4.52 17.05
N SER A 157 1.40 3.23 16.83
CA SER A 157 2.75 2.69 16.73
C SER A 157 3.00 1.89 15.45
N PRO A 158 2.88 2.51 14.25
CA PRO A 158 3.15 1.82 13.00
C PRO A 158 4.65 1.64 12.70
N TYR A 159 5.50 2.52 13.23
CA TYR A 159 6.94 2.51 12.99
C TYR A 159 7.72 1.95 14.18
N TRP A 160 8.75 1.18 13.89
CA TRP A 160 9.72 0.68 14.87
C TRP A 160 11.07 0.46 14.20
N ASN A 161 12.17 0.89 14.83
CA ASN A 161 13.50 0.85 14.23
C ASN A 161 13.59 1.57 12.87
N GLY A 162 12.85 2.68 12.74
CA GLY A 162 12.78 3.48 11.52
C GLY A 162 12.12 2.79 10.32
N GLN A 163 11.38 1.69 10.54
CA GLN A 163 10.69 0.94 9.49
C GLN A 163 9.19 0.90 9.77
N ASP A 164 8.36 0.95 8.73
CA ASP A 164 6.95 0.59 8.86
C ASP A 164 6.87 -0.91 9.13
N THR A 165 6.31 -1.26 10.28
CA THR A 165 6.21 -2.64 10.75
C THR A 165 5.11 -3.44 10.06
N GLY A 166 4.22 -2.75 9.34
CA GLY A 166 2.95 -3.28 8.86
C GLY A 166 1.89 -3.40 9.95
N TYR A 167 2.16 -3.12 11.22
CA TYR A 167 1.16 -3.10 12.29
C TYR A 167 0.61 -1.69 12.51
N ALA A 168 -0.63 -1.54 12.97
CA ALA A 168 -1.12 -0.24 13.46
C ALA A 168 -0.64 0.01 14.90
N SER A 169 -0.54 -1.05 15.71
CA SER A 169 0.05 -1.04 17.04
C SER A 169 1.11 -2.14 17.15
N ILE A 170 2.38 -1.85 16.85
CA ILE A 170 3.49 -2.79 17.15
C ILE A 170 3.74 -2.89 18.66
N ARG A 171 3.41 -1.83 19.42
CA ARG A 171 3.45 -1.84 20.90
C ARG A 171 2.75 -3.06 21.47
N SER A 172 1.56 -3.39 20.96
CA SER A 172 0.79 -4.56 21.41
C SER A 172 1.54 -5.88 21.21
N LEU A 173 2.30 -6.03 20.11
CA LEU A 173 3.05 -7.24 19.79
C LEU A 173 4.29 -7.36 20.68
N ILE A 174 4.93 -6.22 20.99
CA ILE A 174 6.02 -6.16 21.96
C ILE A 174 5.49 -6.58 23.34
N TRP A 175 4.38 -6.00 23.77
CA TRP A 175 3.76 -6.22 25.08
C TRP A 175 3.27 -7.67 25.28
N GLN A 176 2.63 -8.28 24.27
CA GLN A 176 2.09 -9.65 24.35
C GLN A 176 3.13 -10.75 24.55
N ARG A 177 4.42 -10.45 24.40
CA ARG A 177 5.50 -11.42 24.66
C ARG A 177 5.87 -11.51 26.14
N TRP A 178 5.40 -10.58 26.97
CA TRP A 178 5.61 -10.66 28.41
C TRP A 178 4.82 -11.82 29.03
N PRO A 179 5.38 -12.55 30.00
CA PRO A 179 4.79 -13.82 30.47
C PRO A 179 3.38 -13.72 31.08
N SER A 180 3.02 -12.55 31.60
CA SER A 180 1.74 -12.25 32.26
C SER A 180 0.81 -11.36 31.43
N ALA A 181 1.21 -11.03 30.18
CA ALA A 181 0.40 -10.18 29.31
C ALA A 181 -0.79 -10.95 28.70
N GLY A 182 -1.90 -10.25 28.48
CA GLY A 182 -3.13 -10.81 27.91
C GLY A 182 -4.28 -10.93 28.91
N ALA A 183 -5.27 -11.77 28.58
CA ALA A 183 -6.43 -11.98 29.44
C ALA A 183 -6.12 -12.91 30.62
N THR A 184 -6.67 -12.59 31.79
CA THR A 184 -6.63 -13.43 33.00
C THR A 184 -7.38 -14.76 32.87
N GLY A 185 -8.31 -14.84 31.91
CA GLY A 185 -9.31 -15.90 31.86
C GLY A 185 -10.50 -15.64 32.80
N PRO A 186 -11.50 -16.54 32.83
CA PRO A 186 -12.65 -16.41 33.71
C PRO A 186 -12.23 -16.55 35.17
N MET A 187 -12.73 -15.65 36.02
CA MET A 187 -12.46 -15.63 37.47
C MET A 187 -13.75 -15.30 38.22
N ALA A 188 -13.96 -15.95 39.36
CA ALA A 188 -15.15 -15.78 40.17
C ALA A 188 -15.05 -14.56 41.11
N ASP A 189 -13.89 -14.35 41.72
CA ASP A 189 -13.69 -13.38 42.81
C ASP A 189 -12.24 -12.91 42.93
N ALA A 190 -12.01 -11.93 43.81
CA ALA A 190 -10.68 -11.39 44.08
C ALA A 190 -9.75 -12.42 44.75
N ALA A 191 -10.28 -13.40 45.48
CA ALA A 191 -9.47 -14.43 46.09
C ALA A 191 -8.87 -15.38 45.03
N GLU A 192 -9.59 -15.66 43.96
CA GLU A 192 -9.07 -16.40 42.80
C GLU A 192 -8.02 -15.59 42.05
N TYR A 193 -8.25 -14.29 41.86
CA TYR A 193 -7.26 -13.38 41.28
C TYR A 193 -5.96 -13.33 42.10
N ASP A 194 -6.06 -13.25 43.43
CA ASP A 194 -4.91 -13.26 44.33
C ASP A 194 -4.14 -14.58 44.29
N ARG A 195 -4.85 -15.71 44.18
CA ARG A 195 -4.21 -17.03 43.99
C ARG A 195 -3.46 -17.09 42.66
N LEU A 196 -4.04 -16.61 41.56
CA LEU A 196 -3.35 -16.55 40.27
C LEU A 196 -2.06 -15.74 40.37
N LEU A 197 -2.10 -14.56 41.01
CA LEU A 197 -0.90 -13.74 41.20
C LEU A 197 0.13 -14.44 42.08
N ALA A 198 -0.30 -15.07 43.18
CA ALA A 198 0.59 -15.82 44.05
C ALA A 198 1.25 -17.00 43.32
N ASP A 199 0.51 -17.73 42.48
CA ASP A 199 1.04 -18.83 41.67
C ASP A 199 2.04 -18.33 40.62
N LEU A 200 1.73 -17.22 39.94
CA LEU A 200 2.65 -16.59 38.98
C LEU A 200 3.96 -16.13 39.65
N ILE A 201 3.89 -15.55 40.85
CA ILE A 201 5.07 -15.14 41.63
C ILE A 201 5.83 -16.37 42.12
N ALA A 202 5.14 -17.36 42.70
CA ALA A 202 5.75 -18.57 43.24
C ALA A 202 6.43 -19.42 42.15
N SER A 203 5.96 -19.36 40.90
CA SER A 203 6.61 -20.00 39.76
C SER A 203 7.97 -19.37 39.38
N GLY A 204 8.27 -18.16 39.87
CA GLY A 204 9.46 -17.39 39.51
C GLY A 204 9.36 -16.73 38.13
N VAL A 205 8.23 -16.86 37.43
CA VAL A 205 8.02 -16.26 36.10
C VAL A 205 7.84 -14.74 36.20
N ILE A 206 7.17 -14.23 37.25
CA ILE A 206 7.11 -12.80 37.57
C ILE A 206 7.71 -12.53 38.95
N ALA A 207 8.34 -11.36 39.11
CA ALA A 207 9.04 -11.02 40.36
C ALA A 207 8.11 -10.46 41.46
N ASP A 208 7.06 -9.73 41.06
CA ASP A 208 6.12 -9.08 41.97
C ASP A 208 4.75 -8.88 41.29
N SER A 209 3.74 -8.47 42.07
CA SER A 209 2.39 -8.20 41.56
C SER A 209 2.32 -7.02 40.58
N GLY A 210 3.31 -6.13 40.59
CA GLY A 210 3.42 -5.04 39.62
C GLY A 210 3.72 -5.53 38.19
N MET A 211 4.21 -6.76 38.07
CA MET A 211 4.39 -7.45 36.78
C MET A 211 3.13 -8.19 36.31
N ALA A 212 1.96 -7.93 36.89
CA ALA A 212 0.68 -8.40 36.37
C ALA A 212 0.27 -7.55 35.15
N TYR A 213 0.74 -7.93 33.96
CA TYR A 213 0.58 -7.15 32.72
C TYR A 213 -0.70 -7.48 31.93
N PHE A 214 -1.75 -7.91 32.65
CA PHE A 214 -3.03 -8.24 32.05
C PHE A 214 -3.63 -7.05 31.29
N ASP A 215 -4.39 -7.34 30.24
CA ASP A 215 -5.02 -6.33 29.37
C ASP A 215 -5.89 -5.33 30.18
N VAL A 216 -6.57 -5.88 31.20
CA VAL A 216 -7.35 -5.16 32.22
C VAL A 216 -7.08 -5.80 33.57
N ARG A 217 -6.93 -5.00 34.63
CA ARG A 217 -6.71 -5.51 35.99
C ARG A 217 -7.34 -4.65 37.08
N PRO A 218 -7.70 -5.21 38.24
CA PRO A 218 -7.86 -4.42 39.46
C PRO A 218 -6.52 -3.75 39.80
N SER A 219 -6.54 -2.44 40.00
CA SER A 219 -5.33 -1.69 40.39
C SER A 219 -4.83 -2.15 41.76
N SER A 220 -3.51 -2.16 41.94
CA SER A 220 -2.89 -2.54 43.22
C SER A 220 -2.73 -1.38 44.20
N HIS A 221 -3.01 -0.16 43.76
CA HIS A 221 -2.78 1.08 44.52
C HIS A 221 -4.04 1.94 44.66
N ALA A 222 -5.09 1.69 43.86
CA ALA A 222 -6.35 2.42 43.88
C ALA A 222 -7.56 1.48 43.74
N PRO A 223 -8.74 1.82 44.30
CA PRO A 223 -9.97 1.05 44.14
C PRO A 223 -10.58 1.27 42.75
N THR A 224 -9.84 0.85 41.71
CA THR A 224 -10.17 1.11 40.31
C THR A 224 -9.93 -0.14 39.47
N LEU A 225 -10.65 -0.24 38.36
CA LEU A 225 -10.33 -1.15 37.27
C LEU A 225 -9.50 -0.42 36.22
N GLU A 226 -8.32 -0.93 35.92
CA GLU A 226 -7.29 -0.31 35.09
C GLU A 226 -7.22 -0.98 33.71
N LEU A 227 -7.36 -0.19 32.65
CA LEU A 227 -7.16 -0.58 31.26
C LEU A 227 -5.69 -0.35 30.87
N ARG A 228 -5.00 -1.36 30.32
CA ARG A 228 -3.57 -1.25 29.92
C ARG A 228 -3.30 -1.56 28.44
N THR A 229 -4.35 -1.90 27.71
CA THR A 229 -4.29 -2.33 26.31
C THR A 229 -3.81 -1.22 25.37
N CYS A 230 -4.25 0.02 25.58
CA CYS A 230 -4.16 1.09 24.58
C CYS A 230 -2.73 1.64 24.40
N ASP A 231 -2.39 1.99 23.16
CA ASP A 231 -1.22 2.83 22.89
C ASP A 231 -1.46 4.26 23.43
N ALA A 232 -0.39 5.02 23.68
CA ALA A 232 -0.52 6.45 23.92
C ALA A 232 -1.12 7.16 22.68
N CYS A 233 -1.93 8.20 22.89
CA CYS A 233 -2.68 8.88 21.82
C CYS A 233 -2.16 10.32 21.58
N PRO A 234 -1.71 10.71 20.39
CA PRO A 234 -1.27 12.10 20.16
C PRO A 234 -2.37 13.12 20.37
N LEU A 235 -3.60 12.80 19.98
CA LEU A 235 -4.75 13.65 20.17
C LEU A 235 -5.47 13.29 21.46
N VAL A 236 -5.69 14.29 22.31
CA VAL A 236 -6.35 14.12 23.61
C VAL A 236 -7.79 13.62 23.44
N ASP A 237 -8.47 14.05 22.37
CA ASP A 237 -9.84 13.60 22.07
C ASP A 237 -9.93 12.08 21.81
N ASP A 238 -8.88 11.47 21.25
CA ASP A 238 -8.84 10.02 21.05
C ASP A 238 -8.73 9.30 22.43
N ALA A 239 -7.97 9.85 23.38
CA ALA A 239 -7.89 9.35 24.76
C ALA A 239 -9.20 9.51 25.53
N VAL A 240 -9.88 10.64 25.37
CA VAL A 240 -11.19 10.93 26.00
C VAL A 240 -12.27 9.99 25.46
N LEU A 241 -12.29 9.73 24.16
CA LEU A 241 -13.18 8.74 23.55
C LEU A 241 -13.00 7.36 24.17
N ILE A 242 -11.74 6.89 24.29
CA ILE A 242 -11.41 5.60 24.90
C ILE A 242 -11.89 5.56 26.36
N ALA A 243 -11.66 6.61 27.14
CA ALA A 243 -12.08 6.70 28.53
C ALA A 243 -13.61 6.63 28.69
N GLY A 244 -14.36 7.34 27.84
CA GLY A 244 -15.82 7.30 27.83
C GLY A 244 -16.38 5.92 27.50
N LEU A 245 -15.86 5.28 26.45
CA LEU A 245 -16.25 3.92 26.05
C LEU A 245 -15.91 2.89 27.13
N TYR A 246 -14.71 2.98 27.73
CA TYR A 246 -14.29 2.08 28.79
C TYR A 246 -15.14 2.23 30.05
N ARG A 247 -15.40 3.47 30.50
CA ARG A 247 -16.30 3.75 31.64
C ARG A 247 -17.70 3.21 31.42
N ALA A 248 -18.28 3.42 30.24
CA ALA A 248 -19.59 2.90 29.90
C ALA A 248 -19.61 1.36 29.85
N ALA A 249 -18.55 0.72 29.35
CA ALA A 249 -18.41 -0.73 29.35
C ALA A 249 -18.32 -1.31 30.77
N VAL A 250 -17.54 -0.66 31.66
CA VAL A 250 -17.45 -1.03 33.08
C VAL A 250 -18.82 -0.91 33.75
N ARG A 251 -19.54 0.20 33.54
CA ARG A 251 -20.89 0.40 34.11
C ARG A 251 -21.91 -0.63 33.61
N ARG A 252 -21.85 -0.98 32.33
CA ARG A 252 -22.72 -2.01 31.76
C ARG A 252 -22.44 -3.37 32.38
N ALA A 253 -21.16 -3.75 32.49
CA ALA A 253 -20.75 -4.99 33.11
C ALA A 253 -21.10 -5.06 34.60
N GLU A 254 -20.97 -3.95 35.34
CA GLU A 254 -21.46 -3.83 36.72
C GLU A 254 -22.96 -4.11 36.80
N THR A 255 -23.76 -3.47 35.95
CA THR A 255 -25.22 -3.69 35.90
C THR A 255 -25.58 -5.14 35.57
N ASP A 256 -24.79 -5.80 34.72
CA ASP A 256 -24.96 -7.22 34.40
C ASP A 256 -24.68 -8.11 35.61
N VAL A 257 -23.63 -7.82 36.38
CA VAL A 257 -23.28 -8.54 37.62
C VAL A 257 -24.38 -8.35 38.67
N GLU A 258 -24.82 -7.11 38.91
CA GLU A 258 -25.88 -6.80 39.88
C GLU A 258 -27.21 -7.47 39.51
N ALA A 259 -27.52 -7.58 38.22
CA ALA A 259 -28.71 -8.27 37.72
C ALA A 259 -28.58 -9.80 37.70
N GLY A 260 -27.43 -10.36 38.11
CA GLY A 260 -27.18 -11.80 38.10
C GLY A 260 -27.10 -12.41 36.69
N ARG A 261 -26.80 -11.61 35.66
CA ARG A 261 -26.64 -12.13 34.29
C ARG A 261 -25.36 -12.96 34.19
N PRO A 262 -25.40 -14.16 33.58
CA PRO A 262 -24.20 -14.98 33.43
C PRO A 262 -23.13 -14.26 32.58
N ALA A 263 -21.86 -14.49 32.90
CA ALA A 263 -20.76 -13.95 32.11
C ALA A 263 -20.55 -14.81 30.85
N GLU A 264 -20.49 -14.17 29.69
CA GLU A 264 -20.16 -14.81 28.43
C GLU A 264 -18.69 -14.55 28.11
N HIS A 265 -17.83 -15.56 28.35
CA HIS A 265 -16.40 -15.43 28.11
C HIS A 265 -16.03 -15.92 26.71
N ARG A 266 -15.21 -15.14 26.01
CA ARG A 266 -14.54 -15.60 24.79
C ARG A 266 -13.44 -16.57 25.17
N ALA A 267 -13.30 -17.63 24.37
CA ALA A 267 -12.16 -18.52 24.48
C ALA A 267 -10.85 -17.73 24.32
N ALA A 268 -9.86 -17.98 25.17
CA ALA A 268 -8.60 -17.22 25.19
C ALA A 268 -7.89 -17.15 23.82
N PRO A 269 -7.83 -18.23 23.00
CA PRO A 269 -7.25 -18.13 21.66
C PRO A 269 -7.97 -17.14 20.75
N LEU A 270 -9.31 -17.04 20.87
CA LEU A 270 -10.11 -16.12 20.08
C LEU A 270 -9.92 -14.66 20.53
N HIS A 271 -9.84 -14.42 21.84
CA HIS A 271 -9.49 -13.08 22.37
C HIS A 271 -8.11 -12.64 21.87
N ARG A 272 -7.10 -13.51 21.98
CA ARG A 272 -5.76 -13.23 21.47
C ARG A 272 -5.75 -12.93 19.97
N ALA A 273 -6.51 -13.69 19.17
CA ALA A 273 -6.64 -13.44 17.73
C ALA A 273 -7.30 -12.08 17.44
N ALA A 274 -8.34 -11.71 18.21
CA ALA A 274 -9.01 -10.41 18.06
C ALA A 274 -8.09 -9.24 18.40
N MET A 275 -7.31 -9.37 19.48
CA MET A 275 -6.29 -8.40 19.88
C MET A 275 -5.20 -8.25 18.81
N TRP A 276 -4.70 -9.36 18.27
CA TRP A 276 -3.73 -9.35 17.19
C TRP A 276 -4.29 -8.70 15.92
N GLN A 277 -5.54 -8.98 15.56
CA GLN A 277 -6.20 -8.39 14.39
C GLN A 277 -6.36 -6.88 14.53
N ALA A 278 -6.77 -6.41 15.71
CA ALA A 278 -6.81 -4.98 16.02
C ALA A 278 -5.43 -4.33 15.95
N ALA A 279 -4.40 -4.97 16.51
CA ALA A 279 -3.02 -4.48 16.44
C ALA A 279 -2.50 -4.42 15.00
N ARG A 280 -2.86 -5.39 14.14
CA ARG A 280 -2.39 -5.47 12.75
C ARG A 280 -2.96 -4.36 11.88
N SER A 281 -4.26 -4.12 11.99
CA SER A 281 -4.97 -3.32 10.99
C SER A 281 -5.58 -2.02 11.53
N GLY A 282 -5.67 -1.85 12.85
CA GLY A 282 -6.30 -0.67 13.44
C GLY A 282 -7.71 -0.43 12.89
N LEU A 283 -7.99 0.83 12.51
CA LEU A 283 -9.26 1.22 11.88
C LEU A 283 -9.32 0.96 10.36
N GLY A 284 -8.18 0.63 9.74
CA GLY A 284 -8.06 0.40 8.29
C GLY A 284 -8.57 -0.96 7.81
N GLY A 285 -8.84 -1.90 8.72
CA GLY A 285 -9.21 -3.28 8.38
C GLY A 285 -10.54 -3.74 8.98
N GLU A 286 -10.61 -5.04 9.26
CA GLU A 286 -11.75 -5.69 9.90
C GLU A 286 -11.45 -5.94 11.39
N LEU A 287 -12.48 -5.88 12.23
CA LEU A 287 -12.48 -6.32 13.62
C LEU A 287 -13.51 -7.44 13.78
N LEU A 288 -13.46 -8.12 14.93
CA LEU A 288 -14.53 -9.04 15.33
C LEU A 288 -15.71 -8.26 15.90
N ASP A 289 -16.94 -8.67 15.57
CA ASP A 289 -18.14 -8.14 16.21
C ASP A 289 -18.17 -8.46 17.73
N LEU A 290 -19.18 -7.98 18.44
CA LEU A 290 -19.32 -8.15 19.90
C LEU A 290 -20.17 -9.39 20.31
N GLU A 291 -20.44 -10.31 19.39
CA GLU A 291 -21.23 -11.52 19.67
C GLU A 291 -20.37 -12.63 20.30
N GLN A 292 -21.02 -13.66 20.85
CA GLN A 292 -20.38 -14.84 21.43
C GLN A 292 -19.65 -15.69 20.36
N HIS A 293 -20.25 -15.79 19.18
CA HIS A 293 -19.68 -16.43 17.99
C HIS A 293 -19.37 -15.35 16.95
N PRO A 294 -18.25 -14.64 17.09
CA PRO A 294 -18.06 -13.42 16.35
C PRO A 294 -17.79 -13.66 14.88
N SER A 295 -18.36 -12.78 14.06
CA SER A 295 -18.04 -12.61 12.66
C SER A 295 -17.12 -11.42 12.44
N ARG A 296 -16.54 -11.32 11.23
CA ARG A 296 -15.73 -10.17 10.83
C ARG A 296 -16.63 -9.01 10.40
N LEU A 297 -16.29 -7.80 10.83
CA LEU A 297 -16.93 -6.55 10.43
C LEU A 297 -15.86 -5.51 10.08
N PRO A 298 -16.12 -4.58 9.15
CA PRO A 298 -15.28 -3.39 9.01
C PRO A 298 -15.11 -2.70 10.37
N ALA A 299 -13.89 -2.25 10.69
CA ALA A 299 -13.59 -1.68 12.00
C ALA A 299 -14.52 -0.51 12.38
N ALA A 300 -14.86 0.34 11.42
CA ALA A 300 -15.81 1.45 11.62
C ALA A 300 -17.20 0.98 12.08
N GLU A 301 -17.69 -0.13 11.51
CA GLU A 301 -18.98 -0.70 11.92
C GLU A 301 -18.90 -1.32 13.32
N ALA A 302 -17.80 -2.01 13.64
CA ALA A 302 -17.59 -2.56 14.98
C ALA A 302 -17.54 -1.45 16.05
N VAL A 303 -16.90 -0.31 15.77
CA VAL A 303 -16.87 0.87 16.67
C VAL A 303 -18.27 1.47 16.82
N ARG A 304 -19.01 1.68 15.73
CA ARG A 304 -20.40 2.19 15.80
C ARG A 304 -21.32 1.25 16.56
N GLN A 305 -21.18 -0.06 16.35
CA GLN A 305 -21.92 -1.08 17.08
C GLN A 305 -21.62 -1.01 18.58
N LEU A 306 -20.35 -0.80 18.96
CA LEU A 306 -19.95 -0.61 20.36
C LEU A 306 -20.59 0.64 20.97
N VAL A 307 -20.49 1.80 20.29
CA VAL A 307 -21.09 3.06 20.75
C VAL A 307 -22.60 2.90 20.94
N ALA A 308 -23.30 2.34 19.95
CA ALA A 308 -24.73 2.10 20.02
C ALA A 308 -25.12 1.15 21.16
N ARG A 309 -24.32 0.11 21.41
CA ARG A 309 -24.54 -0.86 22.49
C ARG A 309 -24.33 -0.26 23.88
N LEU A 310 -23.45 0.73 24.01
CA LEU A 310 -23.14 1.44 25.26
C LEU A 310 -23.99 2.70 25.49
N ARG A 311 -24.88 3.04 24.55
CA ARG A 311 -25.72 4.24 24.62
C ARG A 311 -26.42 4.46 25.97
N PRO A 312 -27.08 3.47 26.61
CA PRO A 312 -27.78 3.71 27.86
C PRO A 312 -26.85 4.21 28.99
N GLN A 313 -25.64 3.63 29.07
CA GLN A 313 -24.65 4.03 30.07
C GLN A 313 -24.02 5.39 29.72
N LEU A 314 -23.80 5.68 28.45
CA LEU A 314 -23.34 6.99 28.01
C LEU A 314 -24.37 8.09 28.30
N GLU A 315 -25.67 7.82 28.12
CA GLU A 315 -26.75 8.74 28.50
C GLU A 315 -26.84 8.92 30.02
N GLU A 316 -26.60 7.88 30.82
CA GLU A 316 -26.53 7.95 32.30
C GLU A 316 -25.48 8.97 32.77
N PHE A 317 -24.32 9.04 32.11
CA PHE A 317 -23.25 9.98 32.44
C PHE A 317 -23.35 11.34 31.72
N GLY A 318 -24.30 11.50 30.79
CA GLY A 318 -24.37 12.68 29.92
C GLY A 318 -23.29 12.73 28.83
N ASP A 319 -22.58 11.62 28.61
CA ASP A 319 -21.45 11.52 27.67
C ASP A 319 -21.86 11.15 26.25
N TRP A 320 -23.12 10.78 26.00
CA TRP A 320 -23.59 10.26 24.72
C TRP A 320 -23.14 11.11 23.53
N GLN A 321 -23.42 12.41 23.57
CA GLN A 321 -23.11 13.32 22.48
C GLN A 321 -21.59 13.42 22.26
N THR A 322 -20.82 13.60 23.34
CA THR A 322 -19.37 13.70 23.29
C THR A 322 -18.75 12.43 22.70
N VAL A 323 -19.13 11.25 23.19
CA VAL A 323 -18.58 9.98 22.72
C VAL A 323 -19.02 9.66 21.28
N SER A 324 -20.27 9.93 20.91
CA SER A 324 -20.72 9.71 19.53
C SER A 324 -19.99 10.62 18.53
N ASP A 325 -19.81 11.89 18.88
CA ASP A 325 -19.15 12.87 18.00
C ASP A 325 -17.66 12.57 17.86
N LEU A 326 -16.99 12.23 18.98
CA LEU A 326 -15.58 11.84 18.95
C LEU A 326 -15.35 10.52 18.20
N ALA A 327 -16.27 9.55 18.32
CA ALA A 327 -16.19 8.30 17.57
C ALA A 327 -16.25 8.55 16.07
N GLU A 328 -17.24 9.31 15.60
CA GLU A 328 -17.34 9.64 14.17
C GLU A 328 -16.16 10.50 13.70
N ALA A 329 -15.69 11.47 14.49
CA ALA A 329 -14.51 12.26 14.15
C ALA A 329 -13.22 11.42 14.05
N THR A 330 -13.05 10.42 14.91
CA THR A 330 -11.89 9.51 14.89
C THR A 330 -11.98 8.55 13.70
N LEU A 331 -13.16 7.96 13.44
CA LEU A 331 -13.39 7.13 12.26
C LEU A 331 -13.19 7.90 10.95
N ALA A 332 -13.54 9.20 10.97
CA ALA A 332 -13.38 10.10 9.86
C ALA A 332 -11.91 10.38 9.53
N ARG A 333 -11.15 10.77 10.55
CA ARG A 333 -9.76 11.19 10.43
C ARG A 333 -8.79 10.00 10.35
N GLY A 334 -9.20 8.82 10.82
CA GLY A 334 -8.31 7.69 11.08
C GLY A 334 -7.60 7.83 12.43
N ASN A 335 -7.08 6.71 12.93
CA ASN A 335 -6.29 6.71 14.17
C ASN A 335 -4.89 7.31 13.92
N SER A 336 -4.06 7.41 14.95
CA SER A 336 -2.72 8.01 14.79
C SER A 336 -1.85 7.22 13.81
N ALA A 337 -1.93 5.89 13.79
CA ALA A 337 -1.16 5.08 12.85
C ALA A 337 -1.51 5.41 11.39
N ASP A 338 -2.79 5.62 11.09
CA ASP A 338 -3.25 6.05 9.75
C ASP A 338 -2.65 7.41 9.36
N ARG A 339 -2.67 8.38 10.29
CA ARG A 339 -2.16 9.74 10.05
C ARG A 339 -0.64 9.77 9.91
N GLN A 340 0.09 8.99 10.72
CA GLN A 340 1.53 8.84 10.62
C GLN A 340 1.96 8.23 9.27
N ARG A 341 1.25 7.21 8.78
CA ARG A 341 1.49 6.66 7.44
C ARG A 341 1.17 7.66 6.34
N ALA A 342 0.10 8.45 6.50
CA ALA A 342 -0.23 9.49 5.55
C ALA A 342 0.86 10.57 5.46
N ALA A 343 1.38 11.04 6.60
CA ALA A 343 2.49 11.99 6.63
C ALA A 343 3.76 11.43 5.97
N PHE A 344 4.10 10.17 6.24
CA PHE A 344 5.23 9.52 5.57
C PHE A 344 5.02 9.36 4.07
N ALA A 345 3.81 9.02 3.62
CA ALA A 345 3.51 8.77 2.22
C ALA A 345 3.72 10.00 1.33
N GLU A 346 3.62 11.23 1.86
CA GLU A 346 3.80 12.45 1.07
C GLU A 346 5.22 12.57 0.50
N ARG A 347 6.25 12.35 1.32
CA ARG A 347 7.66 12.58 0.94
C ARG A 347 8.62 11.43 1.26
N GLY A 348 8.16 10.41 1.98
CA GLY A 348 8.96 9.25 2.37
C GLY A 348 9.95 9.53 3.49
N ARG A 349 9.70 10.55 4.33
CA ARG A 349 10.61 10.98 5.39
C ARG A 349 9.99 10.75 6.76
N LEU A 350 10.73 10.10 7.66
CA LEU A 350 10.30 9.95 9.05
C LEU A 350 10.27 11.30 9.79
N ASP A 351 10.99 12.31 9.32
CA ASP A 351 10.94 13.66 9.91
C ASP A 351 9.51 14.21 9.86
N ASP A 352 8.80 14.02 8.73
CA ASP A 352 7.40 14.46 8.60
C ASP A 352 6.48 13.73 9.60
N VAL A 353 6.81 12.49 9.95
CA VAL A 353 6.08 11.69 10.95
C VAL A 353 6.37 12.19 12.37
N VAL A 354 7.64 12.45 12.69
CA VAL A 354 8.05 13.02 13.98
C VAL A 354 7.40 14.39 14.18
N ASP A 355 7.46 15.25 13.16
CA ASP A 355 6.84 16.57 13.17
C ASP A 355 5.33 16.49 13.39
N LEU A 356 4.64 15.56 12.72
CA LEU A 356 3.21 15.32 12.94
C LEU A 356 2.94 14.93 14.39
N VAL A 357 3.67 13.94 14.92
CA VAL A 357 3.45 13.42 16.29
C VAL A 357 3.67 14.51 17.33
N VAL A 358 4.76 15.28 17.21
CA VAL A 358 5.04 16.41 18.09
C VAL A 358 3.93 17.46 17.98
N ARG A 359 3.58 17.85 16.76
CA ARG A 359 2.54 18.86 16.50
C ARG A 359 1.17 18.47 17.03
N GLU A 360 0.76 17.22 16.86
CA GLU A 360 -0.50 16.70 17.41
C GLU A 360 -0.47 16.62 18.93
N THR A 361 0.63 16.14 19.51
CA THR A 361 0.79 15.99 20.97
C THR A 361 0.76 17.34 21.69
N HIS A 362 1.35 18.38 21.07
CA HIS A 362 1.44 19.75 21.62
C HIS A 362 0.24 20.63 21.24
N GLY A 363 -0.57 20.16 20.29
CA GLY A 363 -1.67 20.90 19.70
C GLY A 363 -2.94 20.93 20.56
N PRO A 364 -4.05 21.47 20.01
CA PRO A 364 -5.34 21.39 20.65
C PRO A 364 -5.85 19.94 20.69
N ALA A 365 -6.82 19.66 21.57
CA ALA A 365 -7.28 18.30 21.84
C ALA A 365 -7.79 17.53 20.61
N ALA A 366 -8.41 18.22 19.64
CA ALA A 366 -8.93 17.64 18.40
C ALA A 366 -7.89 17.56 17.25
N GLY A 367 -6.71 18.16 17.43
CA GLY A 367 -5.73 18.39 16.37
C GLY A 367 -5.96 19.69 15.60
N LEU A 368 -5.00 20.05 14.73
CA LEU A 368 -5.00 21.32 14.00
C LEU A 368 -5.80 21.28 12.69
N ASP A 369 -6.02 20.10 12.12
CA ASP A 369 -6.70 19.94 10.84
C ASP A 369 -8.20 19.68 11.05
N ALA A 370 -9.03 20.46 10.37
CA ALA A 370 -10.46 20.16 10.30
C ALA A 370 -10.68 18.79 9.63
N PRO A 371 -11.66 18.00 10.08
CA PRO A 371 -12.06 16.79 9.37
C PRO A 371 -12.48 17.18 7.94
N ALA A 372 -12.00 16.44 6.95
CA ALA A 372 -12.50 16.59 5.58
C ALA A 372 -14.02 16.30 5.55
N PRO A 373 -14.80 16.82 4.61
CA PRO A 373 -16.20 16.44 4.49
C PRO A 373 -16.36 14.94 4.18
N THR A 374 -17.40 14.32 4.74
CA THR A 374 -17.76 12.93 4.44
C THR A 374 -18.39 12.83 3.05
N LEU A 375 -17.98 11.85 2.26
CA LEU A 375 -18.57 11.53 0.95
C LEU A 375 -19.81 10.66 1.11
N VAL A 376 -20.93 11.31 1.39
CA VAL A 376 -22.24 10.65 1.55
C VAL A 376 -22.61 9.91 0.26
N GLY A 377 -22.92 8.61 0.39
CA GLY A 377 -23.31 7.74 -0.74
C GLY A 377 -22.14 7.01 -1.43
N TYR A 378 -20.90 7.34 -1.08
CA TYR A 378 -19.74 6.59 -1.54
C TYR A 378 -19.70 5.21 -0.85
N ARG A 379 -19.47 4.15 -1.63
CA ARG A 379 -19.32 2.79 -1.08
C ARG A 379 -17.84 2.54 -0.84
N PHE A 380 -17.39 2.61 0.41
CA PHE A 380 -15.99 2.30 0.72
C PHE A 380 -15.63 0.86 0.36
N ARG A 381 -14.39 0.66 -0.11
CA ARG A 381 -13.76 -0.66 -0.27
C ARG A 381 -12.41 -0.63 0.44
N ALA A 382 -12.04 -1.75 1.06
CA ALA A 382 -10.68 -1.92 1.57
C ALA A 382 -9.67 -1.69 0.42
N GLY A 383 -8.59 -0.96 0.70
CA GLY A 383 -7.62 -0.57 -0.31
C GLY A 383 -7.99 0.64 -1.16
N ASP A 384 -9.04 1.40 -0.83
CA ASP A 384 -9.34 2.60 -1.60
C ASP A 384 -8.21 3.64 -1.46
N GLU A 385 -7.70 4.08 -2.62
CA GLU A 385 -6.53 4.94 -2.73
C GLU A 385 -6.81 6.40 -2.45
N ALA A 386 -8.09 6.82 -2.50
CA ALA A 386 -8.46 8.22 -2.31
C ALA A 386 -9.32 8.43 -1.08
N ILE A 387 -10.15 7.46 -0.69
CA ILE A 387 -11.14 7.60 0.39
C ILE A 387 -10.80 6.62 1.53
N GLY A 388 -10.81 7.09 2.77
CA GLY A 388 -10.60 6.26 3.96
C GLY A 388 -11.87 5.54 4.44
N PRO A 389 -11.76 4.61 5.41
CA PRO A 389 -12.87 3.83 5.95
C PRO A 389 -14.03 4.68 6.50
N GLY A 390 -13.76 5.89 6.98
CA GLY A 390 -14.78 6.85 7.41
C GLY A 390 -15.56 7.54 6.30
N LEU A 391 -15.29 7.23 5.02
CA LEU A 391 -15.77 7.98 3.84
C LEU A 391 -15.19 9.39 3.72
N HIS A 392 -14.01 9.62 4.29
CA HIS A 392 -13.30 10.89 4.17
C HIS A 392 -12.18 10.78 3.15
N PRO A 393 -11.96 11.81 2.33
CA PRO A 393 -10.79 11.86 1.46
C PRO A 393 -9.50 11.75 2.27
N ARG A 394 -8.57 10.92 1.80
CA ARG A 394 -7.18 10.88 2.27
C ARG A 394 -6.52 12.25 1.99
N PRO A 395 -5.45 12.62 2.72
CA PRO A 395 -4.86 13.97 2.62
C PRO A 395 -4.56 14.44 1.20
N ALA A 396 -3.89 13.60 0.40
CA ALA A 396 -3.56 13.90 -1.01
C ALA A 396 -4.80 14.15 -1.91
N TYR A 397 -5.97 13.66 -1.51
CA TYR A 397 -7.22 13.77 -2.27
C TYR A 397 -8.23 14.75 -1.69
N ARG A 398 -7.94 15.44 -0.58
CA ARG A 398 -8.90 16.34 0.09
C ARG A 398 -9.50 17.36 -0.88
N ASP A 399 -8.65 18.05 -1.63
CA ASP A 399 -9.08 19.11 -2.55
C ASP A 399 -9.78 18.55 -3.80
N VAL A 400 -9.25 17.46 -4.37
CA VAL A 400 -9.84 16.79 -5.54
C VAL A 400 -11.21 16.22 -5.20
N ALA A 401 -11.34 15.49 -4.09
CA ALA A 401 -12.60 14.91 -3.68
C ALA A 401 -13.62 15.97 -3.28
N GLY A 402 -13.20 17.04 -2.60
CA GLY A 402 -14.05 18.19 -2.29
C GLY A 402 -14.62 18.84 -3.56
N PHE A 403 -13.78 19.08 -4.56
CA PHE A 403 -14.21 19.60 -5.86
C PHE A 403 -15.29 18.72 -6.52
N PHE A 404 -15.06 17.40 -6.59
CA PHE A 404 -16.03 16.48 -7.21
C PHE A 404 -17.29 16.26 -6.36
N GLN A 405 -17.23 16.50 -5.05
CA GLN A 405 -18.39 16.45 -4.17
C GLN A 405 -19.31 17.66 -4.38
N GLU A 406 -18.73 18.84 -4.62
CA GLU A 406 -19.49 20.05 -4.94
C GLU A 406 -20.05 20.03 -6.38
N LEU A 407 -19.50 19.17 -7.24
CA LEU A 407 -19.96 18.95 -8.61
C LEU A 407 -21.35 18.28 -8.61
N GLY A 408 -22.41 19.08 -8.63
CA GLY A 408 -23.79 18.58 -8.66
C GLY A 408 -24.06 17.64 -9.84
N ALA A 409 -25.05 16.75 -9.70
CA ALA A 409 -25.34 15.67 -10.66
C ALA A 409 -25.54 16.16 -12.11
N THR A 410 -26.18 17.32 -12.30
CA THR A 410 -26.38 17.93 -13.63
C THR A 410 -25.06 18.31 -14.29
N GLU A 411 -24.16 18.94 -13.55
CA GLU A 411 -22.85 19.35 -14.06
C GLU A 411 -21.95 18.12 -14.30
N ALA A 412 -21.96 17.14 -13.39
CA ALA A 412 -21.25 15.87 -13.57
C ALA A 412 -21.69 15.13 -14.85
N HIS A 413 -22.99 15.13 -15.16
CA HIS A 413 -23.51 14.57 -16.40
C HIS A 413 -23.06 15.37 -17.63
N ALA A 414 -23.17 16.70 -17.60
CA ALA A 414 -22.72 17.56 -18.69
C ALA A 414 -21.22 17.37 -19.01
N ARG A 415 -20.37 17.27 -17.97
CA ARG A 415 -18.93 16.99 -18.10
C ARG A 415 -18.65 15.61 -18.69
N SER A 416 -19.44 14.60 -18.31
CA SER A 416 -19.34 13.25 -18.89
C SER A 416 -19.67 13.24 -20.39
N VAL A 417 -20.68 13.99 -20.81
CA VAL A 417 -21.03 14.14 -22.24
C VAL A 417 -19.93 14.88 -23.01
N ALA A 418 -19.41 15.98 -22.45
CA ALA A 418 -18.32 16.73 -23.08
C ALA A 418 -17.05 15.89 -23.26
N ARG A 419 -16.74 15.07 -22.26
CA ARG A 419 -15.65 14.10 -22.27
C ARG A 419 -15.81 13.08 -23.41
N ASP A 420 -16.99 12.45 -23.51
CA ASP A 420 -17.25 11.43 -24.54
C ASP A 420 -17.10 12.03 -25.95
N ALA A 421 -17.66 13.22 -26.16
CA ALA A 421 -17.51 13.96 -27.41
C ALA A 421 -16.04 14.34 -27.73
N TRP A 422 -15.23 14.65 -26.71
CA TRP A 422 -13.80 14.90 -26.91
C TRP A 422 -13.06 13.64 -27.34
N CYS A 423 -13.33 12.50 -26.68
CA CYS A 423 -12.71 11.22 -27.02
C CYS A 423 -13.00 10.81 -28.48
N GLU A 424 -14.25 10.98 -28.93
CA GLU A 424 -14.65 10.75 -30.32
C GLU A 424 -13.88 11.65 -31.30
N ARG A 425 -13.81 12.96 -31.04
CA ARG A 425 -13.07 13.91 -31.90
C ARG A 425 -11.57 13.64 -31.95
N ALA A 426 -10.99 13.21 -30.83
CA ALA A 426 -9.58 12.86 -30.72
C ALA A 426 -9.24 11.52 -31.43
N GLY A 427 -10.24 10.73 -31.80
CA GLY A 427 -10.07 9.39 -32.37
C GLY A 427 -9.54 8.39 -31.34
N LEU A 428 -9.90 8.56 -30.07
CA LEU A 428 -9.52 7.64 -29.00
C LEU A 428 -10.41 6.40 -29.02
N GLY A 429 -9.85 5.28 -29.45
CA GLY A 429 -10.51 3.98 -29.38
C GLY A 429 -9.57 2.82 -29.66
N PHE A 430 -10.10 1.62 -29.47
CA PHE A 430 -9.41 0.36 -29.79
C PHE A 430 -10.19 -0.41 -30.84
N GLY A 431 -9.47 -1.01 -31.78
CA GLY A 431 -10.04 -2.02 -32.68
C GLY A 431 -10.20 -3.35 -31.94
N VAL A 432 -11.43 -3.88 -31.84
CA VAL A 432 -11.69 -5.23 -31.33
C VAL A 432 -12.50 -5.99 -32.37
N GLY A 433 -11.89 -6.99 -33.01
CA GLY A 433 -12.59 -7.85 -33.98
C GLY A 433 -13.10 -7.15 -35.24
N GLY A 434 -12.50 -6.01 -35.62
CA GLY A 434 -12.93 -5.20 -36.77
C GLY A 434 -13.83 -4.01 -36.41
N ASP A 435 -14.38 -3.96 -35.19
CA ASP A 435 -15.18 -2.85 -34.69
C ASP A 435 -14.32 -1.87 -33.87
N HIS A 436 -14.48 -0.56 -34.10
CA HIS A 436 -13.82 0.49 -33.33
C HIS A 436 -14.67 0.83 -32.10
N ARG A 437 -14.16 0.56 -30.89
CA ARG A 437 -14.82 0.93 -29.63
C ARG A 437 -14.18 2.18 -29.04
N ALA A 438 -15.01 3.16 -28.68
CA ALA A 438 -14.56 4.38 -28.02
C ALA A 438 -13.86 4.06 -26.69
N PHE A 439 -12.72 4.72 -26.46
CA PHE A 439 -11.95 4.58 -25.23
C PHE A 439 -12.60 5.40 -24.11
N HIS A 440 -13.09 4.72 -23.07
CA HIS A 440 -13.73 5.41 -21.95
C HIS A 440 -12.67 6.06 -21.05
N CYS A 441 -12.79 7.36 -20.83
CA CYS A 441 -11.94 8.07 -19.87
C CYS A 441 -12.76 8.44 -18.62
N ASP A 442 -12.13 8.45 -17.46
CA ASP A 442 -12.73 9.00 -16.25
C ASP A 442 -12.12 10.36 -15.93
N LEU A 443 -12.93 11.24 -15.33
CA LEU A 443 -12.55 12.63 -15.06
C LEU A 443 -11.80 12.80 -13.74
N VAL A 444 -11.82 11.80 -12.85
CA VAL A 444 -11.15 11.87 -11.54
C VAL A 444 -9.71 11.40 -11.70
N PRO A 445 -8.71 12.27 -11.52
CA PRO A 445 -7.31 11.91 -11.66
C PRO A 445 -6.86 11.01 -10.51
N ARG A 446 -5.91 10.13 -10.79
CA ARG A 446 -5.22 9.32 -9.77
C ARG A 446 -3.89 9.98 -9.41
N ILE A 447 -3.71 10.31 -8.14
CA ILE A 447 -2.47 10.89 -7.61
C ILE A 447 -1.53 9.76 -7.18
N VAL A 448 -0.29 9.81 -7.66
CA VAL A 448 0.83 9.00 -7.19
C VAL A 448 1.83 9.95 -6.54
N THR A 449 2.06 9.76 -5.23
CA THR A 449 2.94 10.64 -4.45
C THR A 449 4.41 10.51 -4.89
N ARG A 450 5.23 11.50 -4.52
CA ARG A 450 6.67 11.48 -4.78
C ARG A 450 7.35 10.23 -4.22
N HIS A 451 6.99 9.85 -2.99
CA HIS A 451 7.56 8.67 -2.34
C HIS A 451 7.21 7.38 -3.08
N GLU A 452 5.94 7.21 -3.45
CA GLU A 452 5.49 6.06 -4.22
C GLU A 452 6.20 6.00 -5.57
N TRP A 453 6.28 7.13 -6.28
CA TRP A 453 6.94 7.19 -7.57
C TRP A 453 8.43 6.86 -7.50
N SER A 454 9.15 7.36 -6.49
CA SER A 454 10.59 7.06 -6.30
C SER A 454 10.83 5.56 -6.05
N ARG A 455 9.92 4.89 -5.32
CA ARG A 455 9.98 3.43 -5.12
C ARG A 455 9.70 2.66 -6.41
N LEU A 456 8.72 3.11 -7.19
CA LEU A 456 8.41 2.52 -8.49
C LEU A 456 9.58 2.71 -9.45
N GLU A 457 10.20 3.90 -9.51
CA GLU A 457 11.38 4.19 -10.32
C GLU A 457 12.53 3.23 -10.00
N ALA A 458 12.93 3.14 -8.72
CA ALA A 458 14.03 2.27 -8.32
C ALA A 458 13.77 0.79 -8.66
N GLY A 459 12.56 0.30 -8.40
CA GLY A 459 12.24 -1.11 -8.64
C GLY A 459 11.98 -1.47 -10.10
N LEU A 460 11.31 -0.61 -10.85
CA LEU A 460 11.04 -0.85 -12.28
C LEU A 460 12.31 -0.74 -13.11
N THR A 461 13.20 0.22 -12.82
CA THR A 461 14.50 0.32 -13.50
C THR A 461 15.41 -0.87 -13.17
N GLN A 462 15.45 -1.34 -11.92
CA GLN A 462 16.11 -2.58 -11.54
C GLN A 462 15.59 -3.77 -12.35
N ARG A 463 14.26 -3.95 -12.36
CA ARG A 463 13.61 -5.06 -13.08
C ARG A 463 13.90 -5.02 -14.57
N ALA A 464 13.82 -3.84 -15.18
CA ALA A 464 14.04 -3.64 -16.61
C ALA A 464 15.49 -3.96 -17.03
N ARG A 465 16.48 -3.55 -16.23
CA ARG A 465 17.90 -3.88 -16.45
C ARG A 465 18.16 -5.38 -16.36
N ALA A 466 17.52 -6.09 -15.43
CA ALA A 466 17.64 -7.54 -15.30
C ALA A 466 17.02 -8.28 -16.50
N ILE A 467 15.86 -7.82 -16.99
CA ILE A 467 15.22 -8.36 -18.20
C ILE A 467 16.11 -8.13 -19.44
N GLU A 468 16.68 -6.94 -19.59
CA GLU A 468 17.60 -6.63 -20.70
C GLU A 468 18.86 -7.51 -20.62
N ALA A 469 19.46 -7.67 -19.43
CA ALA A 469 20.61 -8.54 -19.24
C ALA A 469 20.29 -10.00 -19.57
N PHE A 470 19.11 -10.47 -19.19
CA PHE A 470 18.61 -11.80 -19.54
C PHE A 470 18.47 -11.99 -21.05
N LEU A 471 17.82 -11.06 -21.74
CA LEU A 471 17.61 -11.16 -23.19
C LEU A 471 18.94 -11.14 -23.96
N ARG A 472 19.91 -10.32 -23.53
CA ARG A 472 21.28 -10.32 -24.09
C ARG A 472 21.99 -11.65 -23.87
N ASP A 473 21.94 -12.20 -22.65
CA ASP A 473 22.58 -13.47 -22.35
C ASP A 473 21.91 -14.65 -23.08
N ALA A 474 20.57 -14.70 -23.10
CA ALA A 474 19.81 -15.78 -23.72
C ALA A 474 20.07 -15.92 -25.23
N TYR A 475 20.20 -14.80 -25.94
CA TYR A 475 20.54 -14.79 -27.36
C TYR A 475 22.05 -14.74 -27.64
N GLY A 476 22.88 -14.58 -26.61
CA GLY A 476 24.34 -14.59 -26.67
C GLY A 476 24.95 -15.88 -26.11
N GLU A 477 25.73 -15.74 -25.02
CA GLU A 477 26.52 -16.82 -24.41
C GLU A 477 25.68 -17.85 -23.65
N ARG A 478 24.45 -17.50 -23.25
CA ARG A 478 23.53 -18.33 -22.46
C ARG A 478 24.13 -18.80 -21.13
N ARG A 479 24.82 -17.91 -20.42
CA ARG A 479 25.43 -18.21 -19.11
C ARG A 479 24.39 -18.60 -18.09
N VAL A 480 23.20 -18.00 -18.09
CA VAL A 480 22.08 -18.36 -17.20
C VAL A 480 21.68 -19.83 -17.31
N VAL A 481 21.89 -20.44 -18.48
CA VAL A 481 21.68 -21.87 -18.69
C VAL A 481 22.89 -22.68 -18.24
N ALA A 482 24.10 -22.24 -18.60
CA ALA A 482 25.34 -22.90 -18.22
C ALA A 482 25.53 -22.98 -16.69
N ASP A 483 25.11 -21.94 -15.98
CA ASP A 483 25.19 -21.81 -14.52
C ASP A 483 24.01 -22.49 -13.80
N GLY A 484 23.05 -23.05 -14.54
CA GLY A 484 21.92 -23.81 -14.01
C GLY A 484 20.84 -22.98 -13.33
N VAL A 485 20.83 -21.66 -13.54
CA VAL A 485 19.77 -20.77 -13.03
C VAL A 485 18.46 -21.02 -13.78
N LEU A 486 18.53 -21.19 -15.10
CA LEU A 486 17.42 -21.63 -15.95
C LEU A 486 17.83 -22.87 -16.74
N SER A 487 16.86 -23.74 -17.06
CA SER A 487 17.13 -24.87 -17.96
C SER A 487 17.16 -24.44 -19.43
N HIS A 488 17.80 -25.26 -20.27
CA HIS A 488 17.78 -25.06 -21.73
C HIS A 488 16.35 -25.02 -22.29
N GLU A 489 15.44 -25.87 -21.76
CA GLU A 489 14.04 -25.91 -22.18
C GLU A 489 13.28 -24.64 -21.80
N GLN A 490 13.59 -24.02 -20.65
CA GLN A 490 13.00 -22.74 -20.22
C GLN A 490 13.46 -21.55 -21.06
N VAL A 491 14.52 -21.68 -21.85
CA VAL A 491 15.07 -20.61 -22.69
C VAL A 491 14.82 -20.89 -24.17
N VAL A 492 15.49 -21.90 -24.73
CA VAL A 492 15.42 -22.23 -26.17
C VAL A 492 14.13 -22.99 -26.51
N GLY A 493 13.57 -23.73 -25.56
CA GLY A 493 12.28 -24.42 -25.72
C GLY A 493 11.06 -23.54 -25.45
N ALA A 494 11.25 -22.29 -25.01
CA ALA A 494 10.16 -21.39 -24.68
C ALA A 494 9.40 -20.95 -25.95
N ALA A 495 8.07 -20.77 -25.83
CA ALA A 495 7.23 -20.36 -26.95
C ALA A 495 7.62 -18.98 -27.53
N GLY A 496 8.21 -18.11 -26.70
CA GLY A 496 8.72 -16.80 -27.09
C GLY A 496 10.10 -16.82 -27.75
N TRP A 497 10.78 -17.96 -27.83
CA TRP A 497 12.08 -18.09 -28.50
C TRP A 497 11.93 -17.92 -30.02
N ARG A 498 12.95 -17.33 -30.64
CA ARG A 498 13.04 -17.02 -32.07
C ARG A 498 14.48 -17.23 -32.52
N ASP A 499 14.73 -18.13 -33.48
CA ASP A 499 16.09 -18.47 -33.88
C ASP A 499 16.76 -17.29 -34.61
N GLU A 500 16.01 -16.54 -35.40
CA GLU A 500 16.47 -15.36 -36.12
C GLU A 500 17.00 -14.25 -35.20
N ALA A 501 16.54 -14.19 -33.95
CA ALA A 501 16.99 -13.21 -32.96
C ALA A 501 18.47 -13.41 -32.56
N THR A 502 19.03 -14.60 -32.79
CA THR A 502 20.47 -14.92 -32.59
C THR A 502 21.39 -14.27 -33.63
N ARG A 503 20.84 -13.75 -34.74
CA ARG A 503 21.59 -13.06 -35.80
C ARG A 503 22.03 -11.66 -35.38
N LEU A 504 21.33 -11.04 -34.43
CA LEU A 504 21.65 -9.69 -33.99
C LEU A 504 22.96 -9.67 -33.17
N PRO A 505 23.68 -8.54 -33.16
CA PRO A 505 24.90 -8.39 -32.36
C PRO A 505 24.67 -8.71 -30.88
N ALA A 506 25.68 -9.30 -30.23
CA ALA A 506 25.60 -9.73 -28.82
C ALA A 506 25.41 -8.55 -27.84
N ASP A 507 25.84 -7.35 -28.23
CA ASP A 507 25.72 -6.10 -27.47
C ASP A 507 24.48 -5.28 -27.86
N ALA A 508 23.63 -5.77 -28.78
CA ALA A 508 22.41 -5.09 -29.16
C ALA A 508 21.48 -4.89 -27.95
N VAL A 509 20.95 -3.67 -27.80
CA VAL A 509 19.84 -3.43 -26.86
C VAL A 509 18.62 -4.18 -27.36
N ARG A 510 18.04 -5.04 -26.52
CA ARG A 510 16.93 -5.91 -26.96
C ARG A 510 15.58 -5.32 -26.59
N ALA A 511 15.38 -4.92 -25.34
CA ALA A 511 14.13 -4.39 -24.82
C ALA A 511 14.29 -2.91 -24.42
N ALA A 512 14.50 -2.06 -25.42
CA ALA A 512 14.71 -0.62 -25.26
C ALA A 512 13.51 0.12 -24.65
N VAL A 513 12.28 -0.36 -24.90
CA VAL A 513 11.04 0.18 -24.33
C VAL A 513 10.29 -0.95 -23.61
N GLN A 514 10.15 -0.86 -22.30
CA GLN A 514 9.48 -1.88 -21.49
C GLN A 514 8.24 -1.30 -20.81
N GLY A 515 7.13 -2.03 -20.84
CA GLY A 515 5.90 -1.68 -20.13
C GLY A 515 5.66 -2.59 -18.93
N PHE A 516 5.38 -2.04 -17.77
CA PHE A 516 5.13 -2.81 -16.55
C PHE A 516 3.74 -2.55 -16.02
N ASP A 517 2.96 -3.62 -15.88
CA ASP A 517 1.64 -3.55 -15.26
C ASP A 517 1.77 -3.74 -13.76
N LEU A 518 1.28 -2.78 -13.00
CA LEU A 518 1.36 -2.70 -11.56
C LEU A 518 -0.03 -2.66 -10.97
N VAL A 519 -0.20 -3.36 -9.86
CA VAL A 519 -1.40 -3.29 -9.04
C VAL A 519 -1.04 -2.87 -7.63
N ARG A 520 -1.97 -2.21 -6.96
CA ARG A 520 -1.88 -1.95 -5.53
C ARG A 520 -2.84 -2.88 -4.82
N ASP A 521 -2.39 -3.53 -3.75
CA ASP A 521 -3.26 -4.41 -2.95
C ASP A 521 -4.06 -3.64 -1.89
N GLU A 522 -4.98 -4.33 -1.21
CA GLU A 522 -5.85 -3.73 -0.19
C GLU A 522 -5.10 -3.15 1.02
N LEU A 523 -3.83 -3.50 1.18
CA LEU A 523 -2.93 -3.03 2.23
C LEU A 523 -2.04 -1.87 1.77
N GLY A 524 -2.16 -1.46 0.50
CA GLY A 524 -1.43 -0.34 -0.08
C GLY A 524 -0.07 -0.71 -0.70
N GLY A 525 0.28 -2.00 -0.79
CA GLY A 525 1.53 -2.47 -1.38
C GLY A 525 1.48 -2.55 -2.90
N TRP A 526 2.54 -2.10 -3.58
CA TRP A 526 2.70 -2.21 -5.04
C TRP A 526 3.23 -3.58 -5.43
N ARG A 527 2.63 -4.18 -6.46
CA ARG A 527 3.05 -5.47 -7.03
C ARG A 527 3.11 -5.39 -8.55
N VAL A 528 4.16 -5.95 -9.15
CA VAL A 528 4.22 -6.17 -10.60
C VAL A 528 3.28 -7.32 -10.95
N LEU A 529 2.35 -7.09 -11.87
CA LEU A 529 1.39 -8.06 -12.37
C LEU A 529 1.86 -8.73 -13.66
N GLU A 530 2.49 -7.97 -14.56
CA GLU A 530 2.90 -8.41 -15.90
C GLU A 530 4.00 -7.51 -16.47
N ASP A 531 4.92 -8.11 -17.21
CA ASP A 531 5.98 -7.42 -17.97
C ASP A 531 5.56 -7.42 -19.44
N ASN A 532 5.80 -6.34 -20.18
CA ASN A 532 5.47 -6.21 -21.60
C ASN A 532 6.71 -5.70 -22.34
N VAL A 533 7.43 -6.58 -23.04
CA VAL A 533 8.74 -6.24 -23.65
C VAL A 533 8.80 -6.50 -25.16
N ARG A 534 7.70 -6.90 -25.79
CA ARG A 534 7.54 -6.87 -27.26
C ARG A 534 7.28 -5.44 -27.76
N ALA A 535 6.02 -5.02 -27.83
CA ALA A 535 5.60 -3.69 -28.27
C ALA A 535 4.62 -3.07 -27.25
N PRO A 536 5.11 -2.67 -26.06
CA PRO A 536 4.23 -2.16 -25.02
C PRO A 536 3.48 -0.91 -25.49
N SER A 537 2.17 -0.90 -25.23
CA SER A 537 1.28 0.21 -25.59
C SER A 537 0.61 0.85 -24.39
N GLY A 538 0.18 2.11 -24.55
CA GLY A 538 -0.55 2.89 -23.54
C GLY A 538 0.00 4.29 -23.27
N ALA A 539 1.23 4.59 -23.70
CA ALA A 539 1.87 5.88 -23.43
C ALA A 539 1.13 7.05 -24.10
N ALA A 540 0.71 6.89 -25.35
CA ALA A 540 -0.05 7.93 -26.04
C ALA A 540 -1.46 8.10 -25.45
N PHE A 541 -2.06 7.02 -24.95
CA PHE A 541 -3.35 7.09 -24.27
C PHE A 541 -3.24 7.88 -22.95
N SER A 542 -2.17 7.68 -22.17
CA SER A 542 -1.90 8.47 -20.95
C SER A 542 -1.81 9.97 -21.27
N LEU A 543 -1.05 10.33 -22.32
CA LEU A 543 -0.94 11.71 -22.82
C LEU A 543 -2.29 12.29 -23.25
N ALA A 544 -3.11 11.49 -23.94
CA ALA A 544 -4.42 11.91 -24.39
C ALA A 544 -5.37 12.18 -23.22
N VAL A 545 -5.34 11.36 -22.16
CA VAL A 545 -6.16 11.59 -20.96
C VAL A 545 -5.72 12.85 -20.22
N ARG A 546 -4.41 13.14 -20.13
CA ARG A 546 -3.90 14.42 -19.60
C ARG A 546 -4.42 15.62 -20.40
N ARG A 547 -4.40 15.51 -21.73
CA ARG A 547 -4.89 16.56 -22.64
C ARG A 547 -6.39 16.76 -22.52
N LEU A 548 -7.17 15.68 -22.43
CA LEU A 548 -8.61 15.71 -22.17
C LEU A 548 -8.91 16.52 -20.91
N LEU A 549 -8.21 16.25 -19.80
CA LEU A 549 -8.42 16.98 -18.55
C LEU A 549 -8.04 18.47 -18.67
N ALA A 550 -6.98 18.79 -19.41
CA ALA A 550 -6.53 20.17 -19.60
C ALA A 550 -7.44 21.00 -20.54
N GLU A 551 -8.01 20.41 -21.59
CA GLU A 551 -8.79 21.12 -22.61
C GLU A 551 -10.31 21.13 -22.35
N GLY A 552 -10.84 20.09 -21.70
CA GLY A 552 -12.28 19.91 -21.52
C GLY A 552 -12.68 19.21 -20.22
N GLY A 553 -11.72 18.95 -19.33
CA GLY A 553 -11.96 18.37 -18.02
C GLY A 553 -12.52 19.38 -17.02
N PRO A 554 -12.87 18.90 -15.82
CA PRO A 554 -13.10 19.76 -14.67
C PRO A 554 -11.80 20.45 -14.23
N ASP A 555 -11.90 21.70 -13.76
CA ASP A 555 -10.78 22.46 -13.15
C ASP A 555 -10.47 21.95 -11.73
N ALA A 556 -10.31 20.63 -11.59
CA ALA A 556 -9.99 20.00 -10.33
C ALA A 556 -8.63 20.52 -9.82
N PRO A 557 -8.50 20.85 -8.51
CA PRO A 557 -7.24 21.34 -7.95
C PRO A 557 -6.10 20.36 -8.20
N ARG A 558 -5.08 20.79 -8.95
CA ARG A 558 -3.89 19.99 -9.25
C ARG A 558 -2.82 20.20 -8.18
N PRO A 559 -2.25 19.13 -7.59
CA PRO A 559 -1.13 19.26 -6.65
C PRO A 559 0.04 20.02 -7.29
N ALA A 560 0.80 20.74 -6.46
CA ALA A 560 2.03 21.36 -6.91
C ALA A 560 3.06 20.28 -7.33
N GLY A 561 3.87 20.58 -8.35
CA GLY A 561 4.97 19.71 -8.77
C GLY A 561 4.56 18.47 -9.58
N VAL A 562 3.31 18.36 -10.06
CA VAL A 562 2.93 17.23 -10.93
C VAL A 562 3.72 17.26 -12.23
N LEU A 563 4.42 16.17 -12.53
CA LEU A 563 5.31 16.04 -13.68
C LEU A 563 4.56 16.18 -15.03
N ASP A 564 5.32 16.58 -16.05
CA ASP A 564 4.82 16.72 -17.42
C ASP A 564 5.06 15.42 -18.22
N PRO A 565 4.00 14.67 -18.55
CA PRO A 565 4.14 13.40 -19.26
C PRO A 565 4.67 13.58 -20.68
N THR A 566 4.67 14.79 -21.25
CA THR A 566 5.23 15.04 -22.59
C THR A 566 6.76 14.88 -22.65
N SER A 567 7.45 14.83 -21.49
CA SER A 567 8.87 14.52 -21.41
C SER A 567 9.23 13.19 -22.07
N VAL A 568 8.28 12.25 -22.14
CA VAL A 568 8.44 10.94 -22.80
C VAL A 568 8.89 11.03 -24.25
N PHE A 569 8.49 12.06 -24.99
CA PHE A 569 8.85 12.16 -26.40
C PHE A 569 10.36 12.35 -26.57
N ALA A 570 10.96 13.18 -25.72
CA ALA A 570 12.41 13.38 -25.70
C ALA A 570 13.13 12.11 -25.22
N VAL A 571 12.59 11.43 -24.19
CA VAL A 571 13.15 10.17 -23.67
C VAL A 571 13.11 9.06 -24.73
N LEU A 572 11.98 8.87 -25.41
CA LEU A 572 11.83 7.88 -26.48
C LEU A 572 12.84 8.17 -27.61
N ARG A 573 12.91 9.42 -28.10
CA ARG A 573 13.86 9.79 -29.16
C ARG A 573 15.30 9.53 -28.74
N ALA A 574 15.69 9.97 -27.54
CA ALA A 574 17.04 9.77 -27.02
C ALA A 574 17.39 8.29 -26.89
N THR A 575 16.43 7.48 -26.43
CA THR A 575 16.61 6.02 -26.26
C THR A 575 16.85 5.32 -27.58
N LEU A 576 16.01 5.59 -28.58
CA LEU A 576 16.12 4.96 -29.92
C LEU A 576 17.43 5.33 -30.63
N LEU A 577 17.91 6.55 -30.44
CA LEU A 577 19.08 7.08 -31.13
C LEU A 577 20.39 6.95 -30.34
N ALA A 578 20.35 6.41 -29.11
CA ALA A 578 21.52 6.34 -28.23
C ALA A 578 22.70 5.55 -28.82
N HIS A 579 22.39 4.50 -29.60
CA HIS A 579 23.38 3.63 -30.25
C HIS A 579 23.42 3.79 -31.77
N ALA A 580 22.75 4.81 -32.31
CA ALA A 580 22.80 5.08 -33.74
C ALA A 580 24.22 5.49 -34.14
N ALA A 581 24.76 4.85 -35.18
CA ALA A 581 26.05 5.23 -35.72
C ALA A 581 25.97 6.65 -36.35
N PRO A 582 27.02 7.48 -36.27
CA PRO A 582 27.01 8.79 -36.91
C PRO A 582 26.80 8.68 -38.43
N PRO A 583 25.89 9.46 -39.03
CA PRO A 583 25.64 9.42 -40.47
C PRO A 583 26.92 9.70 -41.28
N ARG A 584 27.16 8.90 -42.33
CA ARG A 584 28.27 9.10 -43.28
C ARG A 584 27.98 10.34 -44.13
N GLY A 585 28.35 11.52 -43.63
CA GLY A 585 28.08 12.81 -44.29
C GLY A 585 27.84 13.98 -43.34
N GLY A 586 27.72 13.71 -42.03
CA GLY A 586 27.32 14.71 -41.03
C GLY A 586 25.80 14.86 -40.94
N GLY A 587 25.29 15.26 -39.77
CA GLY A 587 23.85 15.33 -39.47
C GLY A 587 23.48 14.53 -38.22
N ASP A 588 22.23 14.70 -37.76
CA ASP A 588 21.68 13.94 -36.64
C ASP A 588 21.15 12.59 -37.13
N PRO A 589 21.27 11.52 -36.33
CA PRO A 589 20.69 10.22 -36.67
C PRO A 589 19.15 10.30 -36.75
N VAL A 590 18.58 9.50 -37.65
CA VAL A 590 17.15 9.51 -37.97
C VAL A 590 16.49 8.25 -37.42
N GLY A 591 15.44 8.44 -36.63
CA GLY A 591 14.59 7.36 -36.14
C GLY A 591 13.25 7.32 -36.85
N ALA A 592 12.67 6.13 -36.96
CA ALA A 592 11.36 5.91 -37.57
C ALA A 592 10.53 4.90 -36.76
N VAL A 593 9.21 5.07 -36.75
CA VAL A 593 8.23 4.08 -36.30
C VAL A 593 7.79 3.26 -37.50
N LEU A 594 7.97 1.93 -37.45
CA LEU A 594 7.44 1.02 -38.46
C LEU A 594 6.10 0.46 -38.00
N SER A 595 5.02 0.77 -38.73
CA SER A 595 3.65 0.39 -38.37
C SER A 595 2.93 -0.32 -39.51
N GLU A 596 1.99 -1.21 -39.15
CA GLU A 596 1.02 -1.80 -40.10
C GLU A 596 -0.08 -0.81 -40.57
N GLY A 597 0.02 0.46 -40.21
CA GLY A 597 -0.89 1.50 -40.69
C GLY A 597 -2.25 1.56 -39.97
N PRO A 598 -3.26 2.19 -40.58
CA PRO A 598 -4.56 2.48 -39.96
C PRO A 598 -5.39 1.27 -39.51
N THR A 599 -5.06 0.07 -39.98
CA THR A 599 -5.73 -1.17 -39.57
C THR A 599 -5.24 -1.70 -38.23
N SER A 600 -4.09 -1.23 -37.73
CA SER A 600 -3.60 -1.61 -36.41
C SER A 600 -4.49 -1.02 -35.30
N PRO A 601 -4.86 -1.80 -34.27
CA PRO A 601 -5.66 -1.31 -33.15
C PRO A 601 -4.96 -0.24 -32.32
N ALA A 602 -3.63 -0.10 -32.45
CA ALA A 602 -2.81 0.90 -31.76
C ALA A 602 -2.35 2.05 -32.69
N TRP A 603 -2.95 2.21 -33.88
CA TRP A 603 -2.56 3.24 -34.86
C TRP A 603 -2.50 4.66 -34.29
N TYR A 604 -3.45 5.03 -33.43
CA TYR A 604 -3.45 6.33 -32.73
C TYR A 604 -2.11 6.57 -32.02
N GLU A 605 -1.64 5.58 -31.27
CA GLU A 605 -0.39 5.67 -30.53
C GLU A 605 0.82 5.77 -31.43
N HIS A 606 0.87 4.99 -32.51
CA HIS A 606 2.01 4.99 -33.43
C HIS A 606 2.22 6.39 -34.03
N ARG A 607 1.13 7.02 -34.48
CA ARG A 607 1.16 8.39 -35.01
C ARG A 607 1.56 9.41 -33.95
N THR A 608 0.96 9.34 -32.76
CA THR A 608 1.24 10.31 -31.68
C THR A 608 2.69 10.22 -31.20
N LEU A 609 3.24 9.01 -31.03
CA LEU A 609 4.63 8.83 -30.63
C LEU A 609 5.59 9.29 -31.72
N ALA A 610 5.31 8.97 -32.99
CA ALA A 610 6.15 9.42 -34.11
C ALA A 610 6.19 10.95 -34.21
N GLU A 611 5.02 11.59 -34.20
CA GLU A 611 4.90 13.05 -34.28
C GLU A 611 5.57 13.74 -33.08
N GLY A 612 5.24 13.32 -31.85
CA GLY A 612 5.75 13.97 -30.65
C GLY A 612 7.25 13.80 -30.45
N ALA A 613 7.80 12.62 -30.78
CA ALA A 613 9.23 12.34 -30.68
C ALA A 613 10.04 12.77 -31.92
N GLY A 614 9.39 13.36 -32.95
CA GLY A 614 10.06 13.78 -34.18
C GLY A 614 10.68 12.62 -34.97
N LEU A 615 10.00 11.48 -35.00
CA LEU A 615 10.38 10.28 -35.77
C LEU A 615 9.60 10.23 -37.08
N LEU A 616 10.16 9.58 -38.10
CA LEU A 616 9.38 9.24 -39.30
C LEU A 616 8.30 8.21 -38.94
N LEU A 617 7.16 8.24 -39.64
CA LEU A 617 6.13 7.21 -39.54
C LEU A 617 6.07 6.46 -40.87
N LEU A 618 6.54 5.21 -40.86
CA LEU A 618 6.72 4.41 -42.07
C LEU A 618 5.82 3.17 -42.03
N GLN A 619 5.33 2.77 -43.20
CA GLN A 619 4.77 1.45 -43.44
C GLN A 619 5.76 0.59 -44.23
N ALA A 620 5.51 -0.71 -44.37
CA ALA A 620 6.35 -1.61 -45.18
C ALA A 620 6.59 -1.06 -46.59
N ASP A 621 5.55 -0.46 -47.18
CA ASP A 621 5.57 0.19 -48.49
C ASP A 621 6.35 1.50 -48.52
N ASP A 622 6.94 1.99 -47.44
CA ASP A 622 7.77 3.20 -47.44
C ASP A 622 9.26 2.88 -47.20
N VAL A 623 9.60 1.60 -47.00
CA VAL A 623 10.94 1.15 -46.59
C VAL A 623 11.63 0.37 -47.71
N GLU A 624 12.92 0.61 -47.89
CA GLU A 624 13.81 -0.16 -48.77
C GLU A 624 15.13 -0.43 -48.03
N VAL A 625 15.80 -1.54 -48.37
CA VAL A 625 17.10 -1.92 -47.78
C VAL A 625 18.17 -1.87 -48.86
N GLU A 626 19.12 -0.94 -48.72
CA GLU A 626 20.22 -0.71 -49.66
C GLU A 626 21.56 -0.89 -48.96
N GLU A 627 22.43 -1.79 -49.47
CA GLU A 627 23.77 -2.03 -48.88
C GLU A 627 23.75 -2.25 -47.35
N ALA A 628 22.78 -3.04 -46.88
CA ALA A 628 22.51 -3.33 -45.46
C ALA A 628 22.04 -2.12 -44.61
N ARG A 629 21.65 -1.01 -45.25
CA ARG A 629 21.05 0.17 -44.60
C ARG A 629 19.57 0.27 -44.93
N VAL A 630 18.79 0.79 -43.99
CA VAL A 630 17.37 1.06 -44.19
C VAL A 630 17.21 2.48 -44.71
N VAL A 631 16.45 2.65 -45.79
CA VAL A 631 16.12 3.97 -46.36
C VAL A 631 14.61 4.15 -46.49
N GLU A 632 14.14 5.38 -46.30
CA GLU A 632 12.80 5.78 -46.69
C GLU A 632 12.78 5.99 -48.22
N ARG A 633 11.89 5.26 -48.90
CA ARG A 633 11.97 5.08 -50.36
C ARG A 633 11.70 6.36 -51.17
N ARG A 634 10.92 7.32 -50.64
CA ARG A 634 10.53 8.52 -51.41
C ARG A 634 11.57 9.64 -51.35
N THR A 635 12.30 9.71 -50.24
CA THR A 635 13.25 10.78 -49.91
C THR A 635 14.70 10.29 -49.98
N GLY A 636 14.93 8.98 -49.89
CA GLY A 636 16.26 8.39 -49.77
C GLY A 636 16.90 8.64 -48.39
N THR A 637 16.10 9.01 -47.39
CA THR A 637 16.60 9.29 -46.04
C THR A 637 17.01 7.98 -45.38
N VAL A 638 18.27 7.88 -44.93
CA VAL A 638 18.76 6.73 -44.15
C VAL A 638 18.11 6.75 -42.77
N VAL A 639 17.60 5.60 -42.34
CA VAL A 639 16.98 5.38 -41.02
C VAL A 639 17.95 4.58 -40.15
N ASP A 640 18.41 5.18 -39.07
CA ASP A 640 19.39 4.59 -38.15
C ASP A 640 18.73 3.72 -37.06
N ALA A 641 17.47 4.00 -36.73
CA ALA A 641 16.70 3.22 -35.76
C ALA A 641 15.24 3.05 -36.18
N LEU A 642 14.75 1.80 -36.13
CA LEU A 642 13.36 1.43 -36.39
C LEU A 642 12.68 1.00 -35.09
N TYR A 643 11.74 1.81 -34.62
CA TYR A 643 10.80 1.44 -33.57
C TYR A 643 9.66 0.60 -34.15
N LEU A 644 9.77 -0.72 -34.00
CA LEU A 644 8.85 -1.74 -34.48
C LEU A 644 7.55 -1.72 -33.68
N ARG A 645 6.44 -1.44 -34.38
CA ARG A 645 5.08 -1.40 -33.85
C ARG A 645 4.16 -2.28 -34.70
N LEU A 646 4.43 -3.58 -34.63
CA LEU A 646 3.85 -4.64 -35.46
C LEU A 646 3.06 -5.62 -34.61
N ASP A 647 1.92 -6.12 -35.11
CA ASP A 647 1.13 -7.20 -34.48
C ASP A 647 1.62 -8.60 -34.92
N ARG A 648 2.70 -8.66 -35.71
CA ARG A 648 3.34 -9.89 -36.25
C ARG A 648 4.85 -9.86 -36.06
N GLU A 649 5.50 -11.00 -36.30
CA GLU A 649 6.97 -11.08 -36.29
C GLU A 649 7.58 -10.30 -37.46
N LEU A 650 8.76 -9.71 -37.25
CA LEU A 650 9.41 -8.86 -38.25
C LEU A 650 9.67 -9.61 -39.56
N VAL A 651 10.07 -10.89 -39.50
CA VAL A 651 10.36 -11.72 -40.66
C VAL A 651 9.15 -11.95 -41.57
N ASP A 652 7.93 -11.80 -41.03
CA ASP A 652 6.67 -11.94 -41.79
C ASP A 652 6.24 -10.65 -42.51
N VAL A 653 6.97 -9.55 -42.30
CA VAL A 653 6.72 -8.27 -42.95
C VAL A 653 7.16 -8.33 -44.41
N HIS A 654 6.26 -7.97 -45.31
CA HIS A 654 6.48 -7.94 -46.75
C HIS A 654 5.91 -6.66 -47.35
N ALA A 655 6.46 -6.25 -48.48
CA ALA A 655 5.94 -5.16 -49.29
C ALA A 655 5.82 -5.60 -50.75
N PRO A 656 4.94 -4.97 -51.58
CA PRO A 656 4.80 -5.33 -52.99
C PRO A 656 6.10 -5.22 -53.79
N HIS A 657 6.99 -4.29 -53.43
CA HIS A 657 8.30 -4.12 -54.06
C HIS A 657 9.38 -5.05 -53.48
N ASP A 658 9.15 -5.61 -52.30
CA ASP A 658 10.08 -6.51 -51.62
C ASP A 658 9.32 -7.56 -50.77
N PRO A 659 9.06 -8.76 -51.32
CA PRO A 659 8.40 -9.84 -50.59
C PRO A 659 9.18 -10.40 -49.40
N LEU A 660 10.48 -10.09 -49.27
CA LEU A 660 11.37 -10.55 -48.20
C LEU A 660 11.85 -9.39 -47.32
N LEU A 661 11.11 -8.28 -47.30
CA LEU A 661 11.49 -7.06 -46.58
C LEU A 661 11.88 -7.34 -45.12
N GLY A 662 11.11 -8.15 -44.39
CA GLY A 662 11.40 -8.53 -43.02
C GLY A 662 12.76 -9.20 -42.83
N GLU A 663 13.12 -10.12 -43.73
CA GLU A 663 14.44 -10.78 -43.74
C GLU A 663 15.57 -9.80 -44.07
N HIS A 664 15.36 -8.93 -45.04
CA HIS A 664 16.35 -7.89 -45.39
C HIS A 664 16.55 -6.88 -44.26
N LEU A 665 15.50 -6.52 -43.52
CA LEU A 665 15.59 -5.68 -42.32
C LEU A 665 16.39 -6.38 -41.21
N MET A 666 16.16 -7.68 -41.01
CA MET A 666 16.94 -8.49 -40.07
C MET A 666 18.43 -8.58 -40.47
N ASP A 667 18.73 -8.77 -41.76
CA ASP A 667 20.11 -8.76 -42.27
C ASP A 667 20.79 -7.40 -42.08
N GLY A 668 20.08 -6.31 -42.38
CA GLY A 668 20.56 -4.96 -42.16
C GLY A 668 20.89 -4.69 -40.69
N ALA A 669 20.03 -5.14 -39.78
CA ALA A 669 20.25 -5.03 -38.34
C ALA A 669 21.41 -5.90 -37.85
N ALA A 670 21.53 -7.15 -38.34
CA ALA A 670 22.65 -8.05 -38.03
C ALA A 670 23.99 -7.47 -38.49
N ALA A 671 24.02 -6.74 -39.61
CA ALA A 671 25.18 -6.03 -40.11
C ALA A 671 25.46 -4.68 -39.41
N GLY A 672 24.62 -4.27 -38.45
CA GLY A 672 24.73 -3.00 -37.72
C GLY A 672 24.34 -1.77 -38.54
N GLY A 673 23.55 -1.94 -39.61
CA GLY A 673 23.07 -0.85 -40.46
C GLY A 673 21.80 -0.16 -39.99
N VAL A 674 21.07 -0.77 -39.04
CA VAL A 674 19.89 -0.19 -38.37
C VAL A 674 19.71 -0.81 -36.98
N LEU A 675 19.29 -0.02 -36.00
CA LEU A 675 18.85 -0.52 -34.70
C LEU A 675 17.36 -0.91 -34.76
N LEU A 676 17.01 -2.09 -34.25
CA LEU A 676 15.62 -2.53 -34.12
C LEU A 676 15.16 -2.37 -32.67
N ALA A 677 14.12 -1.58 -32.43
CA ALA A 677 13.56 -1.34 -31.10
C ALA A 677 12.07 -1.70 -31.07
N ASN A 678 11.57 -2.51 -30.17
CA ASN A 678 12.35 -3.53 -29.49
C ASN A 678 12.84 -4.59 -30.50
N ALA A 679 13.94 -5.25 -30.18
CA ALA A 679 14.49 -6.30 -31.01
C ALA A 679 13.53 -7.52 -31.07
N PRO A 680 13.48 -8.24 -32.20
CA PRO A 680 12.81 -9.53 -32.26
C PRO A 680 13.35 -10.54 -31.22
N GLY A 681 12.47 -11.44 -30.76
CA GLY A 681 12.76 -12.46 -29.75
C GLY A 681 12.40 -12.10 -28.31
N ASN A 682 11.91 -10.89 -28.04
CA ASN A 682 11.60 -10.47 -26.67
C ASN A 682 10.41 -11.20 -26.03
N GLY A 683 9.63 -11.95 -26.82
CA GLY A 683 8.56 -12.80 -26.30
C GLY A 683 9.03 -13.82 -25.26
N LEU A 684 10.33 -14.13 -25.25
CA LEU A 684 10.99 -14.97 -24.25
C LEU A 684 10.92 -14.39 -22.83
N ALA A 685 10.91 -13.05 -22.68
CA ALA A 685 11.00 -12.40 -21.37
C ALA A 685 9.67 -11.90 -20.82
N ASP A 686 8.62 -11.76 -21.65
CA ASP A 686 7.27 -11.38 -21.21
C ASP A 686 6.26 -12.53 -21.19
N ASP A 687 6.66 -13.77 -21.49
CA ASP A 687 5.77 -14.90 -21.24
C ASP A 687 5.53 -15.12 -19.74
N LYS A 688 4.38 -15.71 -19.41
CA LYS A 688 3.96 -15.80 -18.01
C LYS A 688 4.76 -16.82 -17.20
N ALA A 689 5.49 -17.73 -17.87
CA ALA A 689 6.36 -18.67 -17.20
C ALA A 689 7.67 -17.98 -16.77
N MET A 690 8.25 -17.14 -17.64
CA MET A 690 9.46 -16.37 -17.38
C MET A 690 9.25 -15.29 -16.31
N TYR A 691 8.05 -14.71 -16.24
CA TYR A 691 7.66 -13.79 -15.16
C TYR A 691 8.03 -14.31 -13.75
N CYS A 692 7.90 -15.63 -13.53
CA CYS A 692 8.22 -16.28 -12.25
C CYS A 692 9.71 -16.23 -11.89
N ALA A 693 10.58 -16.20 -12.90
CA ALA A 693 12.04 -16.25 -12.74
C ALA A 693 12.66 -14.86 -12.56
N VAL A 694 11.97 -13.77 -12.92
CA VAL A 694 12.55 -12.42 -12.87
C VAL A 694 13.16 -12.04 -11.51
N PRO A 695 12.57 -12.38 -10.34
CA PRO A 695 13.23 -12.18 -9.05
C PRO A 695 14.62 -12.82 -8.95
N ASP A 696 14.79 -14.04 -9.46
CA ASP A 696 16.06 -14.75 -9.49
C ASP A 696 17.02 -14.14 -10.53
N LEU A 697 16.48 -13.64 -11.65
CA LEU A 697 17.28 -12.93 -12.67
C LEU A 697 17.83 -11.60 -12.13
N ILE A 698 17.07 -10.87 -11.32
CA ILE A 698 17.56 -9.66 -10.62
C ILE A 698 18.75 -10.03 -9.73
N TRP A 699 18.63 -11.10 -8.95
CA TRP A 699 19.72 -11.57 -8.10
C TRP A 699 20.94 -11.99 -8.93
N TYR A 700 20.73 -12.77 -9.99
CA TYR A 700 21.80 -13.35 -10.81
C TYR A 700 22.57 -12.29 -11.61
N TYR A 701 21.87 -11.38 -12.31
CA TYR A 701 22.52 -10.39 -13.17
C TYR A 701 22.98 -9.14 -12.43
N LEU A 702 22.27 -8.73 -11.37
CA LEU A 702 22.55 -7.48 -10.67
C LEU A 702 23.20 -7.69 -9.30
N GLY A 703 23.12 -8.89 -8.71
CA GLY A 703 23.55 -9.13 -7.34
C GLY A 703 22.67 -8.42 -6.30
N GLU A 704 21.46 -8.00 -6.69
CA GLU A 704 20.55 -7.19 -5.90
C GLU A 704 19.34 -8.03 -5.41
N ARG A 705 18.66 -7.59 -4.35
CA ARG A 705 17.35 -8.12 -3.98
C ARG A 705 16.26 -7.37 -4.76
N PRO A 706 15.18 -8.05 -5.20
CA PRO A 706 14.04 -7.37 -5.83
C PRO A 706 13.46 -6.27 -4.94
N LEU A 707 13.34 -5.06 -5.47
CA LEU A 707 12.80 -3.90 -4.76
C LEU A 707 11.26 -3.79 -4.83
N LEU A 708 10.66 -4.42 -5.85
CA LEU A 708 9.21 -4.53 -6.01
C LEU A 708 8.78 -5.98 -5.92
N GLU A 709 7.68 -6.22 -5.20
CA GLU A 709 7.09 -7.54 -5.11
C GLU A 709 6.42 -7.92 -6.44
N ALA A 710 6.54 -9.19 -6.81
CA ALA A 710 5.74 -9.80 -7.87
C ALA A 710 4.50 -10.45 -7.24
N VAL A 711 3.43 -10.59 -8.01
CA VAL A 711 2.31 -11.45 -7.62
C VAL A 711 2.82 -12.91 -7.58
N PRO A 712 2.67 -13.64 -6.45
CA PRO A 712 3.14 -15.01 -6.38
C PRO A 712 2.48 -15.86 -7.49
N THR A 713 3.33 -16.44 -8.33
CA THR A 713 2.95 -17.14 -9.55
C THR A 713 3.62 -18.50 -9.57
N TYR A 714 2.84 -19.52 -9.91
CA TYR A 714 3.22 -20.92 -9.90
C TYR A 714 3.14 -21.48 -11.32
N ARG A 715 4.12 -22.31 -11.67
CA ARG A 715 4.22 -23.00 -12.97
C ARG A 715 3.59 -24.38 -12.83
N ALA A 716 2.48 -24.62 -13.53
CA ALA A 716 1.83 -25.93 -13.50
C ALA A 716 2.72 -27.04 -14.10
N GLY A 717 3.66 -26.66 -14.98
CA GLY A 717 4.71 -27.55 -15.50
C GLY A 717 5.64 -28.10 -14.44
N ALA A 718 5.96 -27.32 -13.39
CA ALA A 718 6.91 -27.70 -12.35
C ALA A 718 6.31 -28.81 -11.43
N PRO A 719 6.96 -29.99 -11.30
CA PRO A 719 6.41 -31.11 -10.53
C PRO A 719 6.09 -30.77 -9.07
N ALA A 720 6.90 -29.90 -8.44
CA ALA A 720 6.71 -29.49 -7.06
C ALA A 720 5.47 -28.58 -6.85
N GLU A 721 5.06 -27.83 -7.87
CA GLU A 721 3.98 -26.84 -7.78
C GLU A 721 2.67 -27.35 -8.38
N ARG A 722 2.74 -28.31 -9.31
CA ARG A 722 1.59 -28.82 -10.08
C ARG A 722 0.40 -29.22 -9.20
N LEU A 723 0.65 -29.96 -8.12
CA LEU A 723 -0.42 -30.42 -7.23
C LEU A 723 -1.12 -29.23 -6.56
N ALA A 724 -0.34 -28.28 -6.04
CA ALA A 724 -0.86 -27.06 -5.41
C ALA A 724 -1.69 -26.22 -6.38
N VAL A 725 -1.27 -26.13 -7.66
CA VAL A 725 -2.04 -25.46 -8.71
C VAL A 725 -3.36 -26.18 -8.97
N LEU A 726 -3.32 -27.50 -9.21
CA LEU A 726 -4.50 -28.28 -9.55
C LEU A 726 -5.51 -28.31 -8.42
N ASP A 727 -5.09 -28.42 -7.16
CA ASP A 727 -5.99 -28.48 -6.02
C ASP A 727 -6.78 -27.17 -5.83
N ARG A 728 -6.15 -26.04 -6.16
CA ARG A 728 -6.64 -24.69 -5.83
C ARG A 728 -7.06 -23.85 -7.05
N VAL A 729 -7.35 -24.46 -8.20
CA VAL A 729 -7.81 -23.72 -9.42
C VAL A 729 -8.97 -22.76 -9.13
N GLY A 730 -9.92 -23.16 -8.27
CA GLY A 730 -11.06 -22.32 -7.88
C GLY A 730 -10.72 -21.14 -6.95
N GLU A 731 -9.51 -21.11 -6.39
CA GLU A 731 -9.01 -20.03 -5.53
C GLU A 731 -7.99 -19.14 -6.24
N ARG A 732 -7.67 -19.42 -7.51
CA ARG A 732 -6.53 -18.81 -8.23
C ARG A 732 -6.94 -18.18 -9.55
N VAL A 733 -6.07 -17.29 -10.04
CA VAL A 733 -6.14 -16.81 -11.42
C VAL A 733 -5.30 -17.74 -12.28
N THR A 734 -5.88 -18.43 -13.27
CA THR A 734 -5.11 -19.29 -14.19
C THR A 734 -5.04 -18.66 -15.56
N LYS A 735 -3.85 -18.69 -16.16
CA LYS A 735 -3.54 -18.02 -17.42
C LYS A 735 -2.72 -18.94 -18.33
N PRO A 736 -2.99 -18.97 -19.65
CA PRO A 736 -2.11 -19.65 -20.59
C PRO A 736 -0.76 -18.92 -20.67
N VAL A 737 0.35 -19.64 -20.84
CA VAL A 737 1.71 -19.06 -20.86
C VAL A 737 1.89 -18.07 -22.01
N ASP A 738 1.40 -18.42 -23.20
CA ASP A 738 1.55 -17.68 -24.47
C ASP A 738 0.43 -16.68 -24.76
N GLY A 739 -0.64 -16.65 -23.95
CA GLY A 739 -1.81 -15.82 -24.27
C GLY A 739 -1.60 -14.31 -24.09
N GLU A 740 -2.08 -13.50 -25.02
CA GLU A 740 -2.04 -12.03 -24.94
C GLU A 740 -3.41 -11.43 -24.59
N GLY A 741 -3.42 -10.20 -24.06
CA GLY A 741 -4.62 -9.38 -23.96
C GLY A 741 -5.75 -9.96 -23.10
N GLY A 742 -5.43 -10.78 -22.08
CA GLY A 742 -6.39 -11.37 -21.16
C GLY A 742 -7.22 -12.55 -21.72
N ARG A 743 -6.92 -13.03 -22.94
CA ARG A 743 -7.57 -14.22 -23.50
C ARG A 743 -7.18 -15.48 -22.72
N GLY A 744 -8.15 -16.33 -22.42
CA GLY A 744 -7.94 -17.58 -21.69
C GLY A 744 -7.74 -17.43 -20.17
N VAL A 745 -7.84 -16.22 -19.61
CA VAL A 745 -7.72 -16.00 -18.16
C VAL A 745 -8.99 -16.46 -17.43
N LEU A 746 -8.82 -17.27 -16.38
CA LEU A 746 -9.91 -17.64 -15.45
C LEU A 746 -9.64 -17.02 -14.08
N ILE A 747 -10.62 -16.32 -13.51
CA ILE A 747 -10.61 -15.86 -12.12
C ILE A 747 -11.40 -16.87 -11.29
N GLY A 748 -10.70 -17.81 -10.64
CA GLY A 748 -11.30 -18.93 -9.91
C GLY A 748 -12.45 -18.55 -8.96
N PRO A 749 -12.27 -17.57 -8.04
CA PRO A 749 -13.31 -17.21 -7.08
C PRO A 749 -14.60 -16.64 -7.68
N SER A 750 -14.56 -16.19 -8.94
CA SER A 750 -15.72 -15.65 -9.66
C SER A 750 -16.30 -16.65 -10.67
N ALA A 751 -15.70 -17.83 -10.81
CA ALA A 751 -16.10 -18.85 -11.76
C ALA A 751 -17.04 -19.89 -11.13
N SER A 752 -17.91 -20.49 -11.94
CA SER A 752 -18.74 -21.60 -11.50
C SER A 752 -17.89 -22.86 -11.28
N ALA A 753 -18.35 -23.77 -10.41
CA ALA A 753 -17.65 -25.04 -10.17
C ALA A 753 -17.43 -25.87 -11.45
N ALA A 754 -18.33 -25.79 -12.42
CA ALA A 754 -18.20 -26.47 -13.71
C ALA A 754 -17.03 -25.91 -14.54
N VAL A 755 -16.91 -24.58 -14.64
CA VAL A 755 -15.81 -23.91 -15.36
C VAL A 755 -14.46 -24.19 -14.67
N VAL A 756 -14.44 -24.21 -13.33
CA VAL A 756 -13.24 -24.55 -12.56
C VAL A 756 -12.80 -26.00 -12.83
N ALA A 757 -13.74 -26.95 -12.91
CA ALA A 757 -13.44 -28.34 -13.20
C ALA A 757 -12.91 -28.53 -14.64
N GLU A 758 -13.48 -27.83 -15.61
CA GLU A 758 -13.01 -27.82 -17.00
C GLU A 758 -11.59 -27.29 -17.10
N ARG A 759 -11.32 -26.12 -16.49
CA ARG A 759 -9.97 -25.54 -16.45
C ARG A 759 -8.97 -26.45 -15.75
N ARG A 760 -9.37 -27.13 -14.67
CA ARG A 760 -8.51 -28.11 -13.99
C ARG A 760 -8.12 -29.26 -14.94
N ALA A 761 -9.06 -29.73 -15.77
CA ALA A 761 -8.80 -30.77 -16.76
C ALA A 761 -7.91 -30.27 -17.92
N GLU A 762 -8.05 -29.01 -18.35
CA GLU A 762 -7.17 -28.37 -19.32
C GLU A 762 -5.72 -28.32 -18.81
N ILE A 763 -5.52 -27.81 -17.59
CA ILE A 763 -4.20 -27.71 -16.95
C ILE A 763 -3.59 -29.11 -16.77
N ALA A 764 -4.39 -30.11 -16.36
CA ALA A 764 -3.89 -31.47 -16.18
C ALA A 764 -3.42 -32.13 -17.49
N ARG A 765 -4.01 -31.73 -18.63
CA ARG A 765 -3.68 -32.28 -19.95
C ARG A 765 -2.37 -31.71 -20.51
N ASP A 766 -2.13 -30.42 -20.30
CA ASP A 766 -0.90 -29.74 -20.72
C ASP A 766 -0.42 -28.78 -19.63
N PRO A 767 0.21 -29.26 -18.54
CA PRO A 767 0.59 -28.41 -17.42
C PRO A 767 1.61 -27.32 -17.80
N SER A 768 2.45 -27.57 -18.81
CA SER A 768 3.45 -26.61 -19.31
C SER A 768 2.81 -25.37 -19.93
N GLY A 769 1.62 -25.51 -20.52
CA GLY A 769 0.90 -24.40 -21.14
C GLY A 769 0.26 -23.41 -20.15
N TRP A 770 0.36 -23.62 -18.84
CA TRP A 770 -0.38 -22.84 -17.83
C TRP A 770 0.46 -22.35 -16.65
N VAL A 771 0.08 -21.18 -16.17
CA VAL A 771 0.48 -20.66 -14.85
C VAL A 771 -0.74 -20.37 -13.98
N ALA A 772 -0.53 -20.36 -12.67
CA ALA A 772 -1.52 -19.92 -11.69
C ALA A 772 -0.96 -18.81 -10.81
N GLN A 773 -1.73 -17.75 -10.58
CA GLN A 773 -1.38 -16.63 -9.72
C GLN A 773 -2.29 -16.57 -8.50
N GLU A 774 -1.75 -16.07 -7.38
CA GLU A 774 -2.59 -15.61 -6.28
C GLU A 774 -3.59 -14.56 -6.75
N VAL A 775 -4.81 -14.60 -6.21
CA VAL A 775 -5.78 -13.55 -6.46
C VAL A 775 -5.38 -12.34 -5.62
N VAL A 776 -4.98 -11.27 -6.29
CA VAL A 776 -4.75 -9.98 -5.63
C VAL A 776 -6.07 -9.24 -5.50
N ARG A 777 -6.41 -8.84 -4.28
CA ARG A 777 -7.51 -7.89 -4.06
C ARG A 777 -7.02 -6.51 -4.46
N LEU A 778 -7.40 -6.10 -5.67
CA LEU A 778 -7.00 -4.83 -6.26
C LEU A 778 -7.55 -3.67 -5.43
N SER A 779 -6.75 -2.63 -5.26
CA SER A 779 -7.18 -1.34 -4.76
C SER A 779 -8.36 -0.80 -5.58
N SER A 780 -9.06 0.18 -4.99
CA SER A 780 -10.07 0.96 -5.72
C SER A 780 -9.72 2.42 -5.75
N HIS A 781 -10.30 3.12 -6.72
CA HIS A 781 -10.19 4.56 -6.87
C HIS A 781 -11.56 5.15 -7.24
N PRO A 782 -11.91 6.37 -6.77
CA PRO A 782 -13.16 7.03 -7.13
C PRO A 782 -13.26 7.29 -8.63
N THR A 783 -14.36 6.88 -9.23
CA THR A 783 -14.74 7.12 -10.63
C THR A 783 -16.02 7.93 -10.65
N LEU A 784 -16.07 8.95 -11.50
CA LEU A 784 -17.25 9.79 -11.64
C LEU A 784 -18.32 9.06 -12.46
N THR A 785 -19.50 8.90 -11.87
CA THR A 785 -20.68 8.33 -12.53
C THR A 785 -21.83 9.32 -12.54
N ALA A 786 -22.92 9.00 -13.25
CA ALA A 786 -24.12 9.82 -13.27
C ALA A 786 -24.76 10.02 -11.89
N THR A 787 -24.47 9.14 -10.92
CA THR A 787 -25.00 9.21 -9.55
C THR A 787 -23.96 9.73 -8.54
N GLY A 788 -22.81 10.21 -9.01
CA GLY A 788 -21.70 10.69 -8.19
C GLY A 788 -20.48 9.77 -8.19
N LEU A 789 -19.60 9.94 -7.21
CA LEU A 789 -18.38 9.15 -7.06
C LEU A 789 -18.69 7.71 -6.61
N GLN A 790 -18.10 6.74 -7.31
CA GLN A 790 -18.21 5.31 -6.99
C GLN A 790 -16.82 4.65 -7.06
N PRO A 791 -16.49 3.68 -6.20
CA PRO A 791 -15.22 2.97 -6.28
C PRO A 791 -15.15 2.10 -7.54
N ARG A 792 -14.01 2.07 -8.21
CA ARG A 792 -13.69 1.10 -9.28
C ARG A 792 -12.27 0.57 -9.09
N HIS A 793 -12.04 -0.69 -9.47
CA HIS A 793 -10.70 -1.25 -9.42
C HIS A 793 -9.81 -0.59 -10.47
N VAL A 794 -8.56 -0.34 -10.11
CA VAL A 794 -7.58 0.30 -10.98
C VAL A 794 -6.27 -0.46 -10.99
N ASP A 795 -5.50 -0.28 -12.06
CA ASP A 795 -4.10 -0.66 -12.14
C ASP A 795 -3.27 0.49 -12.72
N LEU A 796 -1.96 0.30 -12.85
CA LEU A 796 -1.04 1.28 -13.42
C LEU A 796 -0.10 0.61 -14.42
N ARG A 797 -0.03 1.11 -15.65
CA ARG A 797 1.04 0.74 -16.58
C ARG A 797 2.10 1.85 -16.62
N CYS A 798 3.32 1.50 -16.29
CA CYS A 798 4.50 2.36 -16.34
C CYS A 798 5.43 1.97 -17.49
N PHE A 799 6.26 2.90 -17.97
CA PHE A 799 7.15 2.69 -19.10
C PHE A 799 8.60 3.01 -18.75
N VAL A 800 9.48 2.02 -18.88
CA VAL A 800 10.93 2.19 -18.69
C VAL A 800 11.62 2.17 -20.06
N TYR A 801 12.53 3.11 -20.25
CA TYR A 801 13.32 3.28 -21.45
C TYR A 801 14.78 2.96 -21.15
N LEU A 802 15.42 2.14 -21.98
CA LEU A 802 16.73 1.56 -21.74
C LEU A 802 17.67 1.79 -22.91
N THR A 803 18.89 2.20 -22.59
CA THR A 803 20.03 2.19 -23.52
C THR A 803 21.04 1.11 -23.14
N GLY A 804 20.85 0.35 -22.07
CA GLY A 804 21.76 -0.73 -21.68
C GLY A 804 21.38 -1.38 -20.35
N THR A 805 22.33 -2.04 -19.72
CA THR A 805 22.13 -2.80 -18.47
C THR A 805 22.67 -2.09 -17.23
N GLY A 806 23.41 -0.98 -17.41
CA GLY A 806 23.96 -0.18 -16.33
C GLY A 806 22.90 0.62 -15.58
N ALA A 807 23.16 0.94 -14.31
CA ALA A 807 22.21 1.67 -13.45
C ALA A 807 21.84 3.07 -13.96
N GLY A 808 22.71 3.71 -14.75
CA GLY A 808 22.46 5.02 -15.38
C GLY A 808 21.93 4.95 -16.81
N GLU A 809 21.62 3.75 -17.31
CA GLU A 809 21.20 3.50 -18.70
C GLU A 809 19.70 3.18 -18.80
N SER A 810 18.94 3.52 -17.76
CA SER A 810 17.49 3.27 -17.66
C SER A 810 16.77 4.48 -17.10
N VAL A 811 15.61 4.82 -17.67
CA VAL A 811 14.77 5.93 -17.22
C VAL A 811 13.31 5.48 -17.14
N LEU A 812 12.66 5.68 -16.00
CA LEU A 812 11.20 5.58 -15.90
C LEU A 812 10.60 6.88 -16.46
N ALA A 813 9.72 6.79 -17.45
CA ALA A 813 9.08 7.99 -18.00
C ALA A 813 8.11 8.61 -17.01
N ASP A 814 7.99 9.94 -17.02
CA ASP A 814 7.12 10.75 -16.14
C ASP A 814 5.61 10.61 -16.46
N LEU A 815 5.18 9.41 -16.83
CA LEU A 815 3.81 9.07 -17.14
C LEU A 815 3.45 7.66 -16.68
N GLY A 816 2.16 7.46 -16.44
CA GLY A 816 1.58 6.15 -16.23
C GLY A 816 0.16 6.11 -16.77
N LEU A 817 -0.20 5.01 -17.43
CA LEU A 817 -1.57 4.77 -17.85
C LEU A 817 -2.30 4.07 -16.69
N THR A 818 -3.14 4.81 -15.97
CA THR A 818 -4.07 4.20 -15.03
C THR A 818 -5.24 3.63 -15.80
N ARG A 819 -5.49 2.32 -15.72
CA ARG A 819 -6.68 1.68 -16.29
C ARG A 819 -7.71 1.45 -15.20
N VAL A 820 -8.99 1.56 -15.55
CA VAL A 820 -10.11 1.44 -14.61
C VAL A 820 -11.11 0.39 -15.08
N ALA A 821 -11.50 -0.51 -14.18
CA ALA A 821 -12.46 -1.57 -14.46
C ALA A 821 -13.89 -1.02 -14.56
N PRO A 822 -14.76 -1.64 -15.39
CA PRO A 822 -16.18 -1.34 -15.38
C PRO A 822 -16.83 -1.78 -14.06
N GLU A 823 -18.09 -1.36 -13.86
CA GLU A 823 -18.84 -1.71 -12.64
C GLU A 823 -18.92 -3.24 -12.42
N GLY A 824 -18.64 -3.67 -11.19
CA GLY A 824 -18.71 -5.08 -10.80
C GLY A 824 -17.57 -5.96 -11.31
N SER A 825 -16.61 -5.42 -12.07
CA SER A 825 -15.48 -6.16 -12.62
C SER A 825 -14.16 -5.86 -11.90
N MET A 826 -13.27 -6.85 -11.85
CA MET A 826 -11.85 -6.67 -11.51
C MET A 826 -10.95 -6.61 -12.75
N ILE A 827 -11.52 -6.78 -13.94
CA ILE A 827 -10.79 -6.79 -15.20
C ILE A 827 -10.75 -5.37 -15.74
N VAL A 828 -9.55 -4.79 -15.71
CA VAL A 828 -9.23 -3.42 -16.17
C VAL A 828 -8.83 -3.34 -17.64
N ASN A 829 -8.74 -4.48 -18.34
CA ASN A 829 -8.33 -4.52 -19.74
C ASN A 829 -9.37 -3.83 -20.64
N SER A 830 -8.88 -2.93 -21.51
CA SER A 830 -9.71 -2.19 -22.46
C SER A 830 -10.45 -3.07 -23.47
N SER A 831 -9.91 -4.25 -23.82
CA SER A 831 -10.62 -5.22 -24.69
C SER A 831 -11.94 -5.73 -24.08
N GLN A 832 -12.08 -5.66 -22.75
CA GLN A 832 -13.26 -6.06 -21.99
C GLN A 832 -14.03 -4.88 -21.37
N GLY A 833 -13.83 -3.67 -21.90
CA GLY A 833 -14.57 -2.47 -21.47
C GLY A 833 -13.92 -1.69 -20.31
N GLY A 834 -12.64 -1.93 -20.01
CA GLY A 834 -11.86 -1.07 -19.12
C GLY A 834 -11.60 0.31 -19.73
N GLY A 835 -11.70 1.36 -18.90
CA GLY A 835 -11.38 2.74 -19.26
C GLY A 835 -10.00 3.18 -18.77
N ALA A 836 -9.72 4.48 -18.80
CA ALA A 836 -8.50 5.06 -18.24
C ALA A 836 -8.72 6.35 -17.45
N LYS A 837 -7.75 6.68 -16.60
CA LYS A 837 -7.65 7.89 -15.80
C LYS A 837 -6.31 8.56 -16.04
N ASP A 838 -6.26 9.88 -15.87
CA ASP A 838 -4.98 10.58 -15.77
C ASP A 838 -4.27 10.15 -14.49
N THR A 839 -2.94 10.06 -14.57
CA THR A 839 -2.08 9.77 -13.42
C THR A 839 -1.25 11.02 -13.12
N TRP A 840 -1.57 11.69 -12.01
CA TRP A 840 -0.82 12.81 -11.48
C TRP A 840 0.34 12.31 -10.63
N ILE A 841 1.51 12.19 -11.27
CA ILE A 841 2.76 11.85 -10.61
C ILE A 841 3.33 13.13 -9.99
N VAL A 842 3.41 13.18 -8.66
CA VAL A 842 3.97 14.33 -7.93
C VAL A 842 5.49 14.24 -7.92
N GLY A 843 6.13 15.20 -8.59
CA GLY A 843 7.57 15.31 -8.73
C GLY A 843 8.30 15.90 -7.52
N GLY A 844 9.61 16.07 -7.69
CA GLY A 844 10.55 16.45 -6.65
C GLY A 844 10.82 17.94 -6.49
#